data_AF-A0A0V0QQP5-F1
#
_entry.id   AF-A0A0V0QQP5-F1
#
_cell.length_a   1.000
_cell.length_b   1.000
_cell.length_c   1.000
_cell.angle_alpha   90.00
_cell.angle_beta   90.00
_cell.angle_gamma   90.00
#
_symmetry.space_group_name_H-M   'P 1'
#
loop_
_entity.id
_entity.type
_entity.pdbx_description
1 polymer ?
#
loop_
_entity_poly.entity_id
_entity_poly.type
_entity_poly.pdbx_seq_one_letter_code
_entity_poly.pdbx_strand_id
1 'polypeptide(L)'
;MDITNQIWEFKNKDIINIIKTIKFSLQEESQVQVKQNVEKLLENKEIDNQLEKNLLQTIFKIVVLQEKQEESVFADFEKQNLGKIQKLLLQALNFELQNDFIAAYNQYFDLVREKNLNEVQKILVQMKLAIYNPIKKQMKENFNQLKKNDLKIIKENNYQIIESFFFKGQQLFLAQFLEIEELKQEILKIQNIYIKEHEFQYYLGYVLMEIDNFKQGEKILKKLDSEIKDKNMVIHCQIHKIIGNGYFNQENYKQALKYYDSVYDQFKRDMDLVVNIGCCYQNLEEFEKGEKYFNIAIKLNPNYEETYLLLGELYEQSEDFDQAEEIYKTCISKFSNSSEPLISLAELYIDDMKEEDAKKLLKQAEKLDPLNKKIYVNLGKLHENLQEFDKSIENYHKAIQIDPKYPDSYYECGSVYEQQANFEKAKDYYELAVKYDDKFFEAWQAIGQMYESKQFKNIDKAIHAYKKCAEINEDDIDQLFAVADLLIQEERTGEALQYLVKCFRQDPSFKEAIEEADLVKVVEKLIKIQESVEENQYKKILQIQAFQNKYEETFSEKVLNDIFQNYFNLPVISTFSNINEIFCQDEFSQLNEKEKNYTYGLFKAAWEGAKICYFQKSYESPALFIILQLVFSAENQPLSQFKKRFLEKKIGNENQWNQIMAYCAGFFNNCGNYKSFGSTKFVPEVSEEIFTKFIQLSNNYQVHQKLIDFLWEDIKELVFQYKGILEKIDFPSKGQIGYYSQNITKEEIQKVDEFLKIMNLDPTTTRILKQSDSHFQIHFASINLKSYKHKYENKIEFNIGFTQSQMDPKNTRNEFQGIVALANKQKNEITQKFIDKIQTFLDLLPWPRQFENQEFKKPYFTQLSSISYASSMILPGLNLPSLLEIRQSEGLKNALLENCLSKIKNGIQFFNKQDQQHLINWQKQVSFHLIMFNQILGAGSGKLFYQNEQNQLNFDQNQLKNPLNNQKITKFYQKNENFYSVFKELAFPYEQCRQDTISLYMSCFPQATDLLQPEFNEKWEEICYCVFLSFIRMAIHGLQMYNINKKQFIQPRQQGRWVIFQVLLEIQNDFVDVEKKVKANGEEEIQINEKREVLD
;
A
#
# COMPACT_ATOMS: atom_id res chain seq x y z
N MET A 1 32.42 -4.67 4.31
CA MET A 1 32.21 -5.29 3.00
C MET A 1 30.95 -4.76 2.33
N ASP A 2 29.82 -4.69 3.01
CA ASP A 2 28.58 -4.20 2.38
C ASP A 2 28.62 -2.73 1.94
N ILE A 3 29.26 -1.85 2.72
CA ILE A 3 29.49 -0.46 2.29
C ILE A 3 30.46 -0.39 1.10
N THR A 4 31.45 -1.28 1.04
CA THR A 4 32.41 -1.37 -0.07
C THR A 4 31.75 -1.94 -1.33
N ASN A 5 30.81 -2.90 -1.17
CA ASN A 5 30.00 -3.47 -2.24
C ASN A 5 28.97 -2.46 -2.77
N GLN A 6 28.33 -1.69 -1.89
CA GLN A 6 27.45 -0.57 -2.25
C GLN A 6 28.18 0.53 -3.04
N ILE A 7 29.47 0.76 -2.76
CA ILE A 7 30.32 1.69 -3.53
C ILE A 7 30.81 1.07 -4.86
N TRP A 8 31.05 -0.25 -4.88
CA TRP A 8 31.51 -0.99 -6.05
C TRP A 8 30.43 -1.12 -7.14
N GLU A 9 29.16 -1.33 -6.77
CA GLU A 9 28.03 -1.40 -7.70
C GLU A 9 27.81 -0.10 -8.50
N PHE A 10 28.35 1.01 -8.01
CA PHE A 10 28.12 2.32 -8.59
C PHE A 10 29.14 2.76 -9.66
N LYS A 11 30.35 2.15 -9.77
CA LYS A 11 31.45 2.74 -10.57
C LYS A 11 32.10 1.91 -11.70
N ASN A 12 32.05 0.58 -11.75
CA ASN A 12 32.74 -0.18 -12.82
C ASN A 12 31.85 -1.25 -13.47
N LYS A 13 30.88 -0.80 -14.29
CA LYS A 13 29.94 -1.66 -15.03
C LYS A 13 30.60 -2.47 -16.16
N ASP A 14 31.73 -2.03 -16.71
CA ASP A 14 32.32 -2.63 -17.93
C ASP A 14 33.17 -3.89 -17.66
N ILE A 15 33.96 -3.94 -16.58
CA ILE A 15 34.72 -5.15 -16.20
C ILE A 15 33.78 -6.26 -15.72
N ILE A 16 32.72 -5.91 -14.98
CA ILE A 16 31.66 -6.85 -14.58
C ILE A 16 30.95 -7.38 -15.82
N ASN A 17 30.72 -6.55 -16.84
CA ASN A 17 30.17 -7.01 -18.12
C ASN A 17 31.15 -7.90 -18.90
N ILE A 18 32.47 -7.65 -18.88
CA ILE A 18 33.46 -8.55 -19.53
C ILE A 18 33.57 -9.89 -18.80
N ILE A 19 33.63 -9.90 -17.45
CA ILE A 19 33.63 -11.12 -16.64
C ILE A 19 32.33 -11.88 -16.81
N LYS A 20 31.18 -11.19 -16.82
CA LYS A 20 29.88 -11.80 -17.13
C LYS A 20 29.85 -12.34 -18.56
N THR A 21 30.42 -11.64 -19.54
CA THR A 21 30.48 -12.09 -20.93
C THR A 21 31.38 -13.31 -21.08
N ILE A 22 32.54 -13.38 -20.43
CA ILE A 22 33.41 -14.57 -20.41
C ILE A 22 32.69 -15.74 -19.71
N LYS A 23 32.05 -15.48 -18.57
CA LYS A 23 31.29 -16.49 -17.80
C LYS A 23 30.06 -17.00 -18.56
N PHE A 24 29.44 -16.15 -19.38
CA PHE A 24 28.32 -16.48 -20.26
C PHE A 24 28.79 -17.23 -21.52
N SER A 25 29.94 -16.83 -22.10
CA SER A 25 30.55 -17.51 -23.26
C SER A 25 31.03 -18.92 -22.92
N LEU A 26 31.50 -19.14 -21.68
CA LEU A 26 31.87 -20.45 -21.15
C LEU A 26 30.66 -21.40 -20.97
N GLN A 27 29.43 -20.87 -20.93
CA GLN A 27 28.23 -21.67 -20.76
C GLN A 27 27.61 -22.13 -22.09
N GLU A 28 27.97 -21.55 -23.24
CA GLU A 28 27.32 -21.90 -24.53
C GLU A 28 28.27 -22.19 -25.73
N GLU A 29 29.58 -21.92 -25.68
CA GLU A 29 30.46 -22.11 -26.87
C GLU A 29 31.72 -22.98 -26.64
N SER A 30 32.11 -23.75 -27.66
CA SER A 30 33.25 -24.68 -27.63
C SER A 30 34.60 -24.01 -27.30
N GLN A 31 35.52 -24.76 -26.66
CA GLN A 31 36.84 -24.30 -26.19
C GLN A 31 37.67 -23.49 -27.21
N VAL A 32 37.52 -23.75 -28.51
CA VAL A 32 38.21 -23.03 -29.59
C VAL A 32 37.67 -21.60 -29.75
N GLN A 33 36.37 -21.42 -29.57
CA GLN A 33 35.68 -20.13 -29.72
C GLN A 33 35.93 -19.22 -28.51
N VAL A 34 35.94 -19.77 -27.29
CA VAL A 34 36.31 -19.04 -26.07
C VAL A 34 37.76 -18.59 -26.13
N LYS A 35 38.68 -19.46 -26.60
CA LYS A 35 40.08 -19.09 -26.84
C LYS A 35 40.21 -17.97 -27.87
N GLN A 36 39.51 -18.05 -29.00
CA GLN A 36 39.53 -17.00 -30.03
C GLN A 36 38.92 -15.68 -29.54
N ASN A 37 37.88 -15.72 -28.70
CA ASN A 37 37.24 -14.53 -28.14
C ASN A 37 38.15 -13.85 -27.09
N VAL A 38 38.82 -14.62 -26.25
CA VAL A 38 39.80 -14.08 -25.28
C VAL A 38 41.07 -13.60 -25.99
N GLU A 39 41.56 -14.30 -27.00
CA GLU A 39 42.69 -13.85 -27.84
C GLU A 39 42.32 -12.58 -28.61
N LYS A 40 41.11 -12.47 -29.19
CA LYS A 40 40.59 -11.22 -29.80
C LYS A 40 40.51 -10.07 -28.80
N LEU A 41 40.08 -10.33 -27.56
CA LEU A 41 40.03 -9.33 -26.50
C LEU A 41 41.43 -8.87 -26.07
N LEU A 42 42.41 -9.77 -26.04
CA LEU A 42 43.82 -9.46 -25.75
C LEU A 42 44.54 -8.76 -26.92
N GLU A 43 44.17 -9.07 -28.17
CA GLU A 43 44.65 -8.40 -29.38
C GLU A 43 44.00 -7.03 -29.59
N ASN A 44 42.80 -6.81 -29.01
CA ASN A 44 42.13 -5.53 -29.04
C ASN A 44 43.01 -4.47 -28.38
N LYS A 45 43.42 -3.48 -29.17
CA LYS A 45 44.39 -2.43 -28.78
C LYS A 45 43.87 -1.48 -27.69
N GLU A 46 42.67 -1.69 -27.15
CA GLU A 46 42.07 -0.88 -26.08
C GLU A 46 42.46 -1.35 -24.67
N ILE A 47 43.00 -2.57 -24.52
CA ILE A 47 43.60 -3.01 -23.24
C ILE A 47 45.10 -2.69 -23.28
N ASP A 48 45.43 -1.43 -22.98
CA ASP A 48 46.82 -0.95 -22.91
C ASP A 48 47.52 -1.33 -21.59
N ASN A 49 46.77 -1.77 -20.58
CA ASN A 49 47.32 -2.11 -19.28
C ASN A 49 47.88 -3.54 -19.26
N GLN A 50 49.21 -3.66 -19.22
CA GLN A 50 49.93 -4.93 -19.15
C GLN A 50 49.47 -5.81 -17.97
N LEU A 51 48.95 -5.20 -16.89
CA LEU A 51 48.50 -5.89 -15.69
C LEU A 51 47.13 -6.58 -15.88
N GLU A 52 46.21 -5.92 -16.58
CA GLU A 52 44.91 -6.49 -16.96
C GLU A 52 45.07 -7.63 -17.97
N LYS A 53 46.01 -7.49 -18.92
CA LYS A 53 46.39 -8.58 -19.83
C LYS A 53 46.95 -9.79 -19.09
N ASN A 54 47.83 -9.57 -18.11
CA ASN A 54 48.39 -10.65 -17.29
C ASN A 54 47.32 -11.34 -16.43
N LEU A 55 46.36 -10.58 -15.90
CA LEU A 55 45.25 -11.11 -15.10
C LEU A 55 44.31 -11.96 -15.98
N LEU A 56 43.91 -11.46 -17.16
CA LEU A 56 43.12 -12.20 -18.13
C LEU A 56 43.82 -13.48 -18.61
N GLN A 57 45.13 -13.43 -18.89
CA GLN A 57 45.91 -14.62 -19.27
C GLN A 57 46.03 -15.64 -18.13
N THR A 58 46.11 -15.19 -16.88
CA THR A 58 46.18 -16.07 -15.70
C THR A 58 44.84 -16.73 -15.42
N ILE A 59 43.74 -15.96 -15.47
CA ILE A 59 42.38 -16.48 -15.37
C ILE A 59 42.09 -17.47 -16.51
N PHE A 60 42.54 -17.18 -17.73
CA PHE A 60 42.39 -18.10 -18.86
C PHE A 60 43.14 -19.42 -18.67
N LYS A 61 44.38 -19.39 -18.13
CA LYS A 61 45.12 -20.63 -17.81
C LYS A 61 44.43 -21.46 -16.73
N ILE A 62 43.82 -20.82 -15.73
CA ILE A 62 43.08 -21.49 -14.65
C ILE A 62 41.85 -22.19 -15.22
N VAL A 63 41.06 -21.48 -16.02
CA VAL A 63 39.86 -22.04 -16.67
C VAL A 63 40.21 -23.23 -17.57
N VAL A 64 41.31 -23.16 -18.33
CA VAL A 64 41.78 -24.26 -19.19
C VAL A 64 42.29 -25.46 -18.39
N LEU A 65 42.92 -25.27 -17.23
CA LEU A 65 43.36 -26.37 -16.35
C LEU A 65 42.18 -27.05 -15.64
N GLN A 66 41.17 -26.27 -15.26
CA GLN A 66 39.97 -26.76 -14.58
C GLN A 66 39.13 -27.69 -15.47
N GLU A 67 39.02 -27.39 -16.77
CA GLU A 67 38.25 -28.24 -17.71
C GLU A 67 38.99 -29.52 -18.16
N LYS A 68 40.31 -29.61 -17.99
CA LYS A 68 41.07 -30.84 -18.33
C LYS A 68 40.96 -31.95 -17.28
N GLN A 69 40.19 -31.74 -16.21
CA GLN A 69 40.00 -32.67 -15.09
C GLN A 69 41.31 -33.15 -14.43
N GLU A 70 42.37 -32.35 -14.46
CA GLU A 70 43.56 -32.57 -13.62
C GLU A 70 43.39 -31.79 -12.30
N GLU A 71 42.39 -32.21 -11.50
CA GLU A 71 41.94 -31.49 -10.29
C GLU A 71 43.02 -31.30 -9.23
N SER A 72 43.97 -32.24 -9.10
CA SER A 72 45.06 -32.10 -8.11
C SER A 72 46.06 -31.00 -8.49
N VAL A 73 46.35 -30.86 -9.79
CA VAL A 73 47.26 -29.81 -10.31
C VAL A 73 46.56 -28.46 -10.27
N PHE A 74 45.25 -28.43 -10.54
CA PHE A 74 44.42 -27.24 -10.41
C PHE A 74 44.38 -26.72 -8.97
N ALA A 75 44.07 -27.59 -8.00
CA ALA A 75 43.98 -27.20 -6.59
C ALA A 75 45.34 -26.70 -6.05
N ASP A 76 46.46 -27.32 -6.44
CA ASP A 76 47.79 -26.86 -6.05
C ASP A 76 48.20 -25.57 -6.78
N PHE A 77 47.88 -25.42 -8.07
CA PHE A 77 48.14 -24.19 -8.81
C PHE A 77 47.31 -23.03 -8.27
N GLU A 78 46.04 -23.27 -7.94
CA GLU A 78 45.13 -22.31 -7.35
C GLU A 78 45.61 -21.94 -5.93
N LYS A 79 45.94 -22.91 -5.07
CA LYS A 79 46.51 -22.62 -3.73
C LYS A 79 47.81 -21.82 -3.79
N GLN A 80 48.70 -22.13 -4.75
CA GLN A 80 49.99 -21.47 -4.88
C GLN A 80 49.89 -20.08 -5.55
N ASN A 81 48.89 -19.86 -6.40
CA ASN A 81 48.77 -18.61 -7.16
C ASN A 81 47.58 -17.73 -6.76
N LEU A 82 46.69 -18.15 -5.83
CA LEU A 82 45.52 -17.39 -5.37
C LEU A 82 45.92 -15.99 -4.88
N GLY A 83 46.98 -15.92 -4.08
CA GLY A 83 47.52 -14.65 -3.57
C GLY A 83 48.07 -13.77 -4.69
N LYS A 84 48.62 -14.35 -5.76
CA LYS A 84 49.09 -13.62 -6.95
C LYS A 84 47.93 -13.09 -7.78
N ILE A 85 46.87 -13.88 -7.95
CA ILE A 85 45.66 -13.52 -8.72
C ILE A 85 44.88 -12.42 -8.01
N GLN A 86 44.67 -12.56 -6.70
CA GLN A 86 44.03 -11.54 -5.88
C GLN A 86 44.83 -10.24 -5.84
N LYS A 87 46.17 -10.33 -5.78
CA LYS A 87 47.05 -9.17 -5.85
C LYS A 87 46.98 -8.46 -7.21
N LEU A 88 46.93 -9.21 -8.32
CA LEU A 88 46.76 -8.63 -9.66
C LEU A 88 45.36 -8.02 -9.85
N LEU A 89 44.31 -8.62 -9.28
CA LEU A 89 42.94 -8.08 -9.26
C LEU A 89 42.87 -6.74 -8.50
N LEU A 90 43.49 -6.67 -7.32
CA LEU A 90 43.56 -5.46 -6.52
C LEU A 90 44.36 -4.34 -7.21
N GLN A 91 45.43 -4.69 -7.92
CA GLN A 91 46.21 -3.73 -8.70
C GLN A 91 45.50 -3.29 -10.00
N ALA A 92 44.70 -4.15 -10.64
CA ALA A 92 43.90 -3.82 -11.83
C ALA A 92 42.68 -2.93 -11.52
N LEU A 93 42.15 -2.99 -10.29
CA LEU A 93 40.97 -2.24 -9.85
C LEU A 93 41.12 -0.71 -9.84
N ASN A 94 42.32 -0.18 -10.15
CA ASN A 94 42.66 1.23 -10.39
C ASN A 94 41.98 2.28 -9.48
N PHE A 95 41.65 1.87 -8.26
CA PHE A 95 41.56 2.78 -7.13
C PHE A 95 42.99 3.02 -6.67
N GLU A 96 43.33 4.26 -6.34
CA GLU A 96 44.39 4.53 -5.35
C GLU A 96 43.94 3.99 -3.97
N LEU A 97 43.59 2.71 -3.87
CA LEU A 97 43.58 2.01 -2.60
C LEU A 97 45.04 1.98 -2.19
N GLN A 98 45.37 2.77 -1.18
CA GLN A 98 46.73 2.89 -0.71
C GLN A 98 47.28 1.50 -0.39
N ASN A 99 48.56 1.31 -0.69
CA ASN A 99 49.29 0.07 -0.46
C ASN A 99 49.06 -0.52 0.95
N ASP A 100 48.69 0.34 1.91
CA ASP A 100 48.36 0.01 3.28
C ASP A 100 47.09 -0.86 3.45
N PHE A 101 46.02 -0.66 2.66
CA PHE A 101 44.84 -1.55 2.74
C PHE A 101 45.18 -2.94 2.23
N ILE A 102 45.94 -3.02 1.14
CA ILE A 102 46.36 -4.29 0.55
C ILE A 102 47.37 -4.99 1.47
N ALA A 103 48.28 -4.26 2.11
CA ALA A 103 49.22 -4.80 3.09
C ALA A 103 48.50 -5.33 4.34
N ALA A 104 47.58 -4.55 4.90
CA ALA A 104 46.75 -4.96 6.04
C ALA A 104 45.89 -6.18 5.68
N TYR A 105 45.27 -6.21 4.50
CA TYR A 105 44.45 -7.35 4.07
C TYR A 105 45.25 -8.65 3.91
N ASN A 106 46.48 -8.58 3.40
CA ASN A 106 47.34 -9.77 3.31
C ASN A 106 47.73 -10.27 4.71
N GLN A 107 48.05 -9.36 5.62
CA GLN A 107 48.44 -9.68 6.99
C GLN A 107 47.27 -10.23 7.82
N TYR A 108 46.06 -9.73 7.57
CA TYR A 108 44.81 -10.31 8.09
C TYR A 108 44.68 -11.77 7.68
N PHE A 109 44.93 -12.08 6.41
CA PHE A 109 44.77 -13.44 5.88
C PHE A 109 45.78 -14.43 6.47
N ASP A 110 47.04 -14.00 6.66
CA ASP A 110 48.06 -14.85 7.30
C ASP A 110 47.72 -15.12 8.77
N LEU A 111 47.26 -14.12 9.51
CA LEU A 111 46.87 -14.24 10.93
C LEU A 111 45.60 -15.06 11.15
N VAL A 112 44.65 -14.97 10.23
CA VAL A 112 43.45 -15.82 10.23
C VAL A 112 43.84 -17.29 9.98
N ARG A 113 44.81 -17.55 9.09
CA ARG A 113 45.34 -18.91 8.85
C ARG A 113 46.00 -19.50 10.09
N GLU A 114 46.66 -18.68 10.89
CA GLU A 114 47.30 -19.07 12.16
C GLU A 114 46.32 -19.14 13.35
N LYS A 115 45.01 -18.91 13.13
CA LYS A 115 43.92 -18.93 14.12
C LYS A 115 44.11 -17.98 15.31
N ASN A 116 44.74 -16.82 15.11
CA ASN A 116 44.94 -15.84 16.17
C ASN A 116 43.88 -14.72 16.14
N LEU A 117 42.69 -15.01 16.66
CA LEU A 117 41.49 -14.17 16.55
C LEU A 117 41.59 -12.78 17.20
N ASN A 118 42.51 -12.57 18.14
CA ASN A 118 42.67 -11.28 18.80
C ASN A 118 43.45 -10.26 17.93
N GLU A 119 44.41 -10.69 17.11
CA GLU A 119 45.13 -9.78 16.19
C GLU A 119 44.36 -9.51 14.90
N VAL A 120 43.49 -10.45 14.51
CA VAL A 120 42.54 -10.32 13.39
C VAL A 120 41.61 -9.12 13.57
N GLN A 121 41.14 -8.86 14.79
CA GLN A 121 40.32 -7.68 15.10
C GLN A 121 41.07 -6.36 14.90
N LYS A 122 42.38 -6.29 15.18
CA LYS A 122 43.18 -5.06 15.01
C LYS A 122 43.42 -4.72 13.54
N ILE A 123 43.67 -5.73 12.71
CA ILE A 123 43.88 -5.51 11.27
C ILE A 123 42.56 -5.13 10.55
N LEU A 124 41.42 -5.65 11.00
CA LEU A 124 40.09 -5.23 10.51
C LEU A 124 39.82 -3.74 10.74
N VAL A 125 40.33 -3.18 11.84
CA VAL A 125 40.21 -1.75 12.14
C VAL A 125 41.08 -0.91 11.20
N GLN A 126 42.32 -1.35 10.91
CA GLN A 126 43.18 -0.67 9.93
C GLN A 126 42.58 -0.69 8.51
N MET A 127 41.96 -1.81 8.15
CA MET A 127 41.24 -1.94 6.88
C MET A 127 40.02 -1.01 6.80
N LYS A 128 39.23 -0.91 7.88
CA LYS A 128 38.08 0.03 7.95
C LYS A 128 38.51 1.48 7.71
N LEU A 129 39.65 1.89 8.27
CA LEU A 129 40.15 3.27 8.15
C LEU A 129 40.62 3.62 6.72
N ALA A 130 41.20 2.67 5.99
CA ALA A 130 41.65 2.91 4.63
C ALA A 130 40.49 3.00 3.60
N ILE A 131 39.31 2.46 3.92
CA ILE A 131 38.08 2.63 3.12
C ILE A 131 37.35 3.95 3.46
N TYR A 132 37.45 4.38 4.72
CA TYR A 132 36.75 5.55 5.26
C TYR A 132 37.30 6.89 4.72
N ASN A 133 38.61 7.01 4.54
CA ASN A 133 39.26 8.27 4.16
C ASN A 133 38.92 8.81 2.74
N PRO A 134 38.78 7.99 1.69
CA PRO A 134 38.41 8.47 0.35
C PRO A 134 36.96 9.00 0.25
N ILE A 135 36.02 8.39 0.97
CA ILE A 135 34.59 8.77 1.00
C ILE A 135 34.43 10.16 1.62
N LYS A 136 35.18 10.42 2.69
CA LYS A 136 35.28 11.72 3.35
C LYS A 136 35.76 12.83 2.40
N LYS A 137 36.69 12.51 1.48
CA LYS A 137 37.22 13.45 0.47
C LYS A 137 36.16 13.82 -0.58
N GLN A 138 35.36 12.86 -1.06
CA GLN A 138 34.36 13.10 -2.10
C GLN A 138 33.17 13.95 -1.60
N MET A 139 32.74 13.77 -0.35
CA MET A 139 31.69 14.61 0.23
C MET A 139 32.11 16.07 0.45
N LYS A 140 33.41 16.29 0.71
CA LYS A 140 34.01 17.63 0.81
C LYS A 140 33.98 18.39 -0.53
N GLU A 141 34.08 17.68 -1.66
CA GLU A 141 34.02 18.26 -3.00
C GLU A 141 32.59 18.66 -3.40
N ASN A 142 31.60 17.80 -3.12
CA ASN A 142 30.17 18.12 -3.35
C ASN A 142 29.72 19.34 -2.53
N PHE A 143 30.25 19.48 -1.31
CA PHE A 143 29.96 20.62 -0.46
C PHE A 143 30.53 21.94 -1.00
N ASN A 144 31.70 21.90 -1.65
CA ASN A 144 32.29 23.09 -2.27
C ASN A 144 31.54 23.56 -3.52
N GLN A 145 30.79 22.67 -4.19
CA GLN A 145 29.91 23.05 -5.32
C GLN A 145 28.66 23.82 -4.85
N LEU A 146 28.04 23.41 -3.73
CA LEU A 146 26.87 24.07 -3.13
C LEU A 146 27.13 25.54 -2.72
N LYS A 147 28.37 25.85 -2.35
CA LYS A 147 28.81 27.18 -1.89
C LYS A 147 28.75 28.29 -2.94
N LYS A 148 28.72 27.94 -4.23
CA LYS A 148 28.87 28.90 -5.35
C LYS A 148 27.55 29.49 -5.86
N ASN A 149 26.42 28.80 -5.72
CA ASN A 149 25.18 29.20 -6.40
C ASN A 149 24.16 29.95 -5.52
N ASP A 150 24.15 29.74 -4.20
CA ASP A 150 22.96 30.11 -3.39
C ASP A 150 23.08 31.36 -2.51
N LEU A 151 24.23 32.03 -2.44
CA LEU A 151 24.38 33.23 -1.58
C LEU A 151 23.60 34.46 -2.09
N LYS A 152 23.05 34.42 -3.32
CA LYS A 152 22.35 35.57 -3.94
C LYS A 152 20.81 35.47 -3.92
N ILE A 153 20.23 34.26 -3.82
CA ILE A 153 18.78 34.04 -3.94
C ILE A 153 18.02 34.27 -2.62
N ILE A 154 18.71 34.16 -1.48
CA ILE A 154 18.08 34.06 -0.15
C ILE A 154 17.52 35.41 0.38
N LYS A 155 17.78 36.55 -0.28
CA LYS A 155 17.41 37.88 0.28
C LYS A 155 15.94 38.28 0.24
N GLU A 156 15.01 37.51 -0.35
CA GLU A 156 13.71 38.07 -0.72
C GLU A 156 12.42 37.30 -0.36
N ASN A 157 12.40 36.11 0.24
CA ASN A 157 11.12 35.45 0.61
C ASN A 157 11.21 34.63 1.92
N ASN A 158 10.28 34.86 2.87
CA ASN A 158 10.35 34.31 4.23
C ASN A 158 9.76 32.88 4.44
N TYR A 159 8.99 32.31 3.50
CA TYR A 159 8.30 31.02 3.74
C TYR A 159 9.04 29.76 3.22
N GLN A 160 9.83 29.84 2.14
CA GLN A 160 10.70 28.73 1.66
C GLN A 160 11.87 28.42 2.64
N ILE A 161 12.06 29.28 3.63
CA ILE A 161 13.09 29.16 4.66
C ILE A 161 12.77 28.00 5.62
N ILE A 162 11.51 27.57 5.74
CA ILE A 162 11.14 26.52 6.70
C ILE A 162 11.40 25.11 6.15
N GLU A 163 11.02 24.86 4.89
CA GLU A 163 11.15 23.57 4.21
C GLU A 163 12.60 23.24 3.84
N SER A 164 13.37 24.21 3.31
CA SER A 164 14.79 23.98 2.98
C SER A 164 15.67 23.77 4.23
N PHE A 165 15.18 24.16 5.41
CA PHE A 165 15.89 23.94 6.68
C PHE A 165 15.53 22.62 7.35
N PHE A 166 14.31 22.08 7.14
CA PHE A 166 13.95 20.72 7.55
C PHE A 166 14.82 19.69 6.79
N PHE A 167 15.02 19.92 5.48
CA PHE A 167 15.93 19.12 4.64
C PHE A 167 17.41 19.26 5.05
N LYS A 168 17.85 20.47 5.46
CA LYS A 168 19.21 20.69 6.02
C LYS A 168 19.41 20.05 7.39
N GLY A 169 18.36 19.91 8.21
CA GLY A 169 18.37 19.17 9.47
C GLY A 169 18.58 17.66 9.27
N GLN A 170 17.90 17.08 8.28
CA GLN A 170 18.11 15.68 7.86
C GLN A 170 19.51 15.45 7.27
N GLN A 171 20.05 16.38 6.47
CA GLN A 171 21.44 16.28 5.98
C GLN A 171 22.49 16.41 7.11
N LEU A 172 22.19 17.16 8.18
CA LEU A 172 23.05 17.25 9.37
C LEU A 172 23.09 15.95 10.17
N PHE A 173 21.95 15.26 10.28
CA PHE A 173 21.85 13.93 10.87
C PHE A 173 22.69 12.89 10.11
N LEU A 174 22.57 12.87 8.77
CA LEU A 174 23.36 12.01 7.88
C LEU A 174 24.87 12.31 7.93
N ALA A 175 25.28 13.58 8.03
CA ALA A 175 26.68 13.98 8.17
C ALA A 175 27.30 13.59 9.53
N GLN A 176 26.46 13.40 10.55
CA GLN A 176 26.83 12.94 11.89
C GLN A 176 27.03 11.42 11.92
N PHE A 177 26.18 10.69 11.22
CA PHE A 177 26.32 9.24 11.00
C PHE A 177 27.59 8.88 10.22
N LEU A 178 28.13 9.82 9.43
CA LEU A 178 29.30 9.64 8.54
C LEU A 178 30.55 10.44 8.97
N GLU A 179 30.51 11.18 10.10
CA GLU A 179 31.62 11.96 10.71
C GLU A 179 32.37 12.97 9.81
N ILE A 180 31.63 13.87 9.15
CA ILE A 180 32.21 14.84 8.19
C ILE A 180 32.18 16.27 8.75
N GLU A 181 33.24 16.62 9.50
CA GLU A 181 33.40 17.92 10.19
C GLU A 181 33.31 19.17 9.31
N GLU A 182 33.70 19.09 8.04
CA GLU A 182 33.70 20.25 7.12
C GLU A 182 32.29 20.67 6.68
N LEU A 183 31.38 19.70 6.56
CA LEU A 183 29.96 19.93 6.27
C LEU A 183 29.27 20.62 7.48
N LYS A 184 29.57 20.11 8.69
CA LYS A 184 29.11 20.68 9.96
C LYS A 184 29.50 22.15 10.09
N GLN A 185 30.75 22.49 9.77
CA GLN A 185 31.29 23.85 9.90
C GLN A 185 30.64 24.87 8.94
N GLU A 186 30.17 24.44 7.78
CA GLU A 186 29.64 25.33 6.77
C GLU A 186 28.13 25.57 6.87
N ILE A 187 27.37 24.58 7.34
CA ILE A 187 25.96 24.80 7.71
C ILE A 187 25.86 25.79 8.88
N LEU A 188 26.84 25.75 9.80
CA LEU A 188 27.03 26.76 10.84
C LEU A 188 27.34 28.17 10.29
N LYS A 189 27.85 28.33 9.06
CA LYS A 189 28.08 29.66 8.45
C LYS A 189 26.82 30.27 7.85
N ILE A 190 25.94 29.46 7.26
CA ILE A 190 24.64 29.91 6.71
C ILE A 190 23.73 30.46 7.82
N GLN A 191 23.95 29.97 9.05
CA GLN A 191 23.30 30.34 10.31
C GLN A 191 23.30 31.85 10.65
N ASN A 192 24.25 32.63 10.11
CA ASN A 192 24.42 34.04 10.49
C ASN A 192 23.58 35.05 9.69
N ILE A 193 22.80 34.62 8.68
CA ILE A 193 22.21 35.57 7.70
C ILE A 193 20.68 35.80 7.87
N TYR A 194 19.89 34.88 8.43
CA TYR A 194 18.41 35.04 8.48
C TYR A 194 17.78 34.47 9.77
N ILE A 195 17.37 35.32 10.73
CA ILE A 195 16.55 34.88 11.86
C ILE A 195 15.58 35.99 12.30
N LYS A 196 14.24 35.81 12.08
CA LYS A 196 13.17 36.58 12.77
C LYS A 196 11.77 35.92 12.98
N GLU A 197 11.43 34.70 12.52
CA GLU A 197 10.09 34.09 12.81
C GLU A 197 10.13 33.02 13.93
N HIS A 198 9.13 33.03 14.83
CA HIS A 198 9.14 32.29 16.11
C HIS A 198 8.69 30.81 16.00
N GLU A 199 7.63 30.48 15.24
CA GLU A 199 7.14 29.09 15.12
C GLU A 199 8.15 28.17 14.42
N PHE A 200 8.87 28.69 13.43
CA PHE A 200 9.93 27.94 12.75
C PHE A 200 11.08 27.53 13.68
N GLN A 201 11.49 28.42 14.59
CA GLN A 201 12.56 28.13 15.55
C GLN A 201 12.13 27.04 16.55
N TYR A 202 10.84 26.94 16.86
CA TYR A 202 10.30 25.93 17.77
C TYR A 202 10.38 24.53 17.16
N TYR A 203 9.81 24.35 15.97
CA TYR A 203 9.77 23.03 15.32
C TYR A 203 11.14 22.54 14.87
N LEU A 204 12.00 23.41 14.33
CA LEU A 204 13.38 23.05 13.98
C LEU A 204 14.16 22.60 15.23
N GLY A 205 13.93 23.29 16.34
CA GLY A 205 14.52 22.97 17.62
C GLY A 205 14.07 21.62 18.19
N TYR A 206 12.78 21.32 18.12
CA TYR A 206 12.18 20.04 18.54
C TYR A 206 12.70 18.87 17.68
N VAL A 207 12.69 19.00 16.36
CA VAL A 207 13.14 17.92 15.47
C VAL A 207 14.61 17.61 15.70
N LEU A 208 15.48 18.63 15.82
CA LEU A 208 16.90 18.44 16.15
C LEU A 208 17.13 17.73 17.49
N MET A 209 16.17 17.76 18.42
CA MET A 209 16.23 17.02 19.70
C MET A 209 15.91 15.53 19.52
N GLU A 210 14.95 15.19 18.67
CA GLU A 210 14.54 13.79 18.40
C GLU A 210 15.52 13.03 17.49
N ILE A 211 16.31 13.73 16.66
CA ILE A 211 17.33 13.14 15.76
C ILE A 211 18.76 13.21 16.33
N ASP A 212 18.95 13.14 17.65
CA ASP A 212 20.27 13.14 18.34
C ASP A 212 21.23 14.32 18.04
N ASN A 213 20.79 15.34 17.29
CA ASN A 213 21.53 16.59 17.10
C ASN A 213 21.16 17.62 18.17
N PHE A 214 21.22 17.13 19.41
CA PHE A 214 20.70 17.75 20.59
C PHE A 214 21.25 19.18 20.80
N LYS A 215 22.56 19.40 20.67
CA LYS A 215 23.20 20.72 20.97
C LYS A 215 22.72 21.86 20.05
N GLN A 216 22.41 21.57 18.79
CA GLN A 216 21.93 22.60 17.87
C GLN A 216 20.45 22.89 18.07
N GLY A 217 19.63 21.86 18.29
CA GLY A 217 18.23 22.02 18.66
C GLY A 217 18.10 22.88 19.92
N GLU A 218 18.94 22.61 20.92
CA GLU A 218 18.95 23.31 22.21
C GLU A 218 19.24 24.80 22.05
N LYS A 219 20.27 25.14 21.26
CA LYS A 219 20.67 26.54 21.03
C LYS A 219 19.55 27.34 20.37
N ILE A 220 18.85 26.74 19.40
CA ILE A 220 17.77 27.40 18.65
C ILE A 220 16.56 27.60 19.55
N LEU A 221 16.16 26.55 20.27
CA LEU A 221 15.05 26.60 21.22
C LEU A 221 15.28 27.62 22.34
N LYS A 222 16.48 27.67 22.94
CA LYS A 222 16.83 28.66 23.97
C LYS A 222 16.75 30.11 23.47
N LYS A 223 17.18 30.33 22.22
CA LYS A 223 17.13 31.66 21.62
C LYS A 223 15.67 32.09 21.43
N LEU A 224 14.86 31.22 20.81
CA LEU A 224 13.44 31.46 20.65
C LEU A 224 12.78 31.77 21.99
N ASP A 225 13.06 30.93 22.99
CA ASP A 225 12.48 31.03 24.31
C ASP A 225 12.69 32.44 24.92
N SER A 226 13.90 32.98 24.78
CA SER A 226 14.22 34.34 25.26
C SER A 226 13.41 35.45 24.58
N GLU A 227 12.91 35.23 23.36
CA GLU A 227 12.14 36.20 22.56
C GLU A 227 10.62 36.16 22.86
N ILE A 228 10.10 35.00 23.31
CA ILE A 228 8.66 34.77 23.50
C ILE A 228 8.22 34.57 24.95
N LYS A 229 9.14 34.32 25.89
CA LYS A 229 8.83 33.98 27.29
C LYS A 229 7.83 34.92 27.97
N ASP A 230 7.93 36.23 27.69
CA ASP A 230 7.07 37.26 28.30
C ASP A 230 5.74 37.46 27.55
N LYS A 231 5.58 36.82 26.37
CA LYS A 231 4.43 36.98 25.47
C LYS A 231 3.55 35.74 25.39
N ASN A 232 4.14 34.55 25.51
CA ASN A 232 3.40 33.28 25.47
C ASN A 232 4.03 32.25 26.42
N MET A 233 3.54 32.26 27.66
CA MET A 233 4.06 31.44 28.73
C MET A 233 3.84 29.93 28.52
N VAL A 234 2.84 29.55 27.70
CA VAL A 234 2.54 28.14 27.39
C VAL A 234 3.61 27.54 26.46
N ILE A 235 4.01 28.27 25.42
CA ILE A 235 5.05 27.78 24.48
C ILE A 235 6.42 27.73 25.16
N HIS A 236 6.77 28.73 26.00
CA HIS A 236 7.97 28.71 26.84
C HIS A 236 8.07 27.42 27.67
N CYS A 237 6.97 27.11 28.36
CA CYS A 237 6.80 25.92 29.17
C CYS A 237 6.98 24.61 28.37
N GLN A 238 6.47 24.55 27.14
CA GLN A 238 6.62 23.40 26.26
C GLN A 238 8.05 23.24 25.72
N ILE A 239 8.73 24.34 25.37
CA ILE A 239 10.14 24.30 24.92
C ILE A 239 11.02 23.64 25.96
N HIS A 240 10.86 24.03 27.22
CA HIS A 240 11.67 23.50 28.31
C HIS A 240 11.38 22.00 28.55
N LYS A 241 10.11 21.55 28.52
CA LYS A 241 9.79 20.11 28.63
C LYS A 241 10.42 19.29 27.50
N ILE A 242 10.42 19.80 26.27
CA ILE A 242 11.03 19.15 25.10
C ILE A 242 12.55 19.00 25.26
N ILE A 243 13.24 20.08 25.63
CA ILE A 243 14.70 20.04 25.87
C ILE A 243 15.00 19.04 27.01
N GLY A 244 14.14 19.00 28.02
CA GLY A 244 14.20 18.02 29.10
C GLY A 244 14.13 16.57 28.59
N ASN A 245 13.10 16.23 27.80
CA ASN A 245 12.92 14.88 27.25
C ASN A 245 14.07 14.45 26.33
N GLY A 246 14.61 15.36 25.51
CA GLY A 246 15.76 15.04 24.67
C GLY A 246 16.99 14.68 25.52
N TYR A 247 17.22 15.37 26.64
CA TYR A 247 18.29 15.00 27.56
C TYR A 247 17.98 13.69 28.31
N PHE A 248 16.71 13.33 28.52
CA PHE A 248 16.30 12.06 29.15
C PHE A 248 16.59 10.86 28.25
N ASN A 249 16.18 10.92 26.98
CA ASN A 249 16.39 9.83 26.02
C ASN A 249 17.87 9.58 25.69
N GLN A 250 18.72 10.62 25.82
CA GLN A 250 20.18 10.50 25.71
C GLN A 250 20.84 9.99 26.99
N GLU A 251 20.05 9.56 27.96
CA GLU A 251 20.51 9.15 29.28
C GLU A 251 21.30 10.26 30.02
N ASN A 252 21.19 11.52 29.59
CA ASN A 252 21.81 12.70 30.21
C ASN A 252 20.84 13.40 31.16
N TYR A 253 20.44 12.63 32.13
CA TYR A 253 19.40 12.94 33.09
C TYR A 253 19.67 14.25 33.88
N LYS A 254 20.92 14.65 34.15
CA LYS A 254 21.24 15.87 34.93
C LYS A 254 20.82 17.16 34.25
N GLN A 255 20.96 17.25 32.93
CA GLN A 255 20.50 18.42 32.21
C GLN A 255 18.99 18.36 31.97
N ALA A 256 18.43 17.17 31.76
CA ALA A 256 16.99 16.97 31.64
C ALA A 256 16.24 17.62 32.81
N LEU A 257 16.71 17.31 34.03
CA LEU A 257 16.17 17.83 35.29
C LEU A 257 16.17 19.36 35.38
N LYS A 258 17.24 20.03 34.95
CA LYS A 258 17.31 21.50 34.99
C LYS A 258 16.19 22.16 34.18
N TYR A 259 15.83 21.56 33.05
CA TYR A 259 14.73 22.02 32.22
C TYR A 259 13.38 21.67 32.80
N TYR A 260 13.23 20.45 33.31
CA TYR A 260 12.01 20.03 33.99
C TYR A 260 11.69 20.89 35.21
N ASP A 261 12.69 21.20 36.05
CA ASP A 261 12.51 22.03 37.26
C ASP A 261 11.97 23.43 36.93
N SER A 262 12.42 24.02 35.84
CA SER A 262 12.00 25.37 35.46
C SER A 262 10.54 25.49 35.06
N VAL A 263 9.89 24.37 34.70
CA VAL A 263 8.47 24.30 34.33
C VAL A 263 7.64 23.47 35.30
N TYR A 264 8.30 22.93 36.33
CA TYR A 264 7.68 22.04 37.29
C TYR A 264 6.52 22.71 37.99
N ASP A 265 6.64 23.96 38.45
CA ASP A 265 5.55 24.62 39.18
C ASP A 265 4.26 24.78 38.36
N GLN A 266 4.40 24.96 37.05
CA GLN A 266 3.30 25.11 36.10
C GLN A 266 2.67 23.75 35.74
N PHE A 267 3.46 22.68 35.73
CA PHE A 267 3.02 21.32 35.38
C PHE A 267 3.16 20.30 36.53
N LYS A 268 3.18 20.72 37.79
CA LYS A 268 3.38 19.82 38.96
C LYS A 268 2.27 18.79 39.19
N ARG A 269 1.26 18.77 38.32
CA ARG A 269 0.18 17.78 38.29
C ARG A 269 0.20 16.93 37.02
N ASP A 270 1.17 17.14 36.13
CA ASP A 270 1.43 16.30 34.95
C ASP A 270 2.21 15.05 35.39
N MET A 271 1.55 13.89 35.32
CA MET A 271 2.03 12.64 35.91
C MET A 271 3.27 12.12 35.17
N ASP A 272 3.28 12.20 33.83
CA ASP A 272 4.39 11.72 32.99
C ASP A 272 5.67 12.52 33.24
N LEU A 273 5.56 13.84 33.41
CA LEU A 273 6.70 14.68 33.75
C LEU A 273 7.28 14.31 35.13
N VAL A 274 6.42 14.07 36.12
CA VAL A 274 6.85 13.71 37.49
C VAL A 274 7.47 12.31 37.53
N VAL A 275 6.91 11.34 36.78
CA VAL A 275 7.47 9.98 36.66
C VAL A 275 8.79 10.00 35.89
N ASN A 276 8.88 10.74 34.78
CA ASN A 276 10.14 10.85 34.04
C ASN A 276 11.24 11.53 34.86
N ILE A 277 10.92 12.52 35.70
CA ILE A 277 11.86 13.07 36.68
C ILE A 277 12.29 12.00 37.68
N GLY A 278 11.37 11.15 38.14
CA GLY A 278 11.67 9.99 38.98
C GLY A 278 12.63 9.01 38.30
N CYS A 279 12.33 8.58 37.07
CA CYS A 279 13.18 7.70 36.27
C CYS A 279 14.54 8.35 35.95
N CYS A 280 14.60 9.68 35.76
CA CYS A 280 15.88 10.39 35.60
C CYS A 280 16.76 10.17 36.81
N TYR A 281 16.20 10.37 38.01
CA TYR A 281 16.95 10.20 39.24
C TYR A 281 17.26 8.72 39.54
N GLN A 282 16.40 7.77 39.13
CA GLN A 282 16.66 6.32 39.21
C GLN A 282 17.88 5.92 38.37
N ASN A 283 17.88 6.29 37.09
CA ASN A 283 18.98 5.94 36.20
C ASN A 283 20.26 6.76 36.48
N LEU A 284 20.17 7.86 37.25
CA LEU A 284 21.35 8.56 37.80
C LEU A 284 21.86 7.96 39.10
N GLU A 285 21.21 6.93 39.61
CA GLU A 285 21.50 6.33 40.92
C GLU A 285 21.37 7.33 42.09
N GLU A 286 20.71 8.48 41.87
CA GLU A 286 20.33 9.43 42.93
C GLU A 286 19.00 8.99 43.54
N PHE A 287 19.00 7.76 44.05
CA PHE A 287 17.81 6.99 44.43
C PHE A 287 16.90 7.73 45.42
N GLU A 288 17.43 8.47 46.40
CA GLU A 288 16.63 9.27 47.36
C GLU A 288 15.74 10.32 46.68
N LYS A 289 16.23 10.94 45.59
CA LYS A 289 15.45 11.94 44.86
C LYS A 289 14.46 11.26 43.92
N GLY A 290 14.86 10.16 43.27
CA GLY A 290 13.95 9.34 42.46
C GLY A 290 12.75 8.87 43.28
N GLU A 291 13.04 8.34 44.47
CA GLU A 291 12.04 7.95 45.46
C GLU A 291 11.14 9.14 45.84
N LYS A 292 11.68 10.32 46.11
CA LYS A 292 10.87 11.51 46.41
C LYS A 292 9.87 11.81 45.28
N TYR A 293 10.28 11.76 44.02
CA TYR A 293 9.41 12.08 42.89
C TYR A 293 8.42 10.97 42.57
N PHE A 294 8.80 9.70 42.71
CA PHE A 294 7.84 8.60 42.66
C PHE A 294 6.84 8.67 43.81
N ASN A 295 7.26 9.08 45.01
CA ASN A 295 6.35 9.35 46.12
C ASN A 295 5.43 10.57 45.87
N ILE A 296 5.89 11.58 45.12
CA ILE A 296 5.02 12.67 44.66
C ILE A 296 4.03 12.16 43.61
N ALA A 297 4.46 11.36 42.64
CA ALA A 297 3.59 10.73 41.65
C ALA A 297 2.52 9.87 42.33
N ILE A 298 2.91 9.07 43.33
CA ILE A 298 2.03 8.32 44.20
C ILE A 298 1.09 9.24 44.99
N LYS A 299 1.52 10.41 45.48
CA LYS A 299 0.59 11.35 46.14
C LYS A 299 -0.40 12.00 45.18
N LEU A 300 0.03 12.28 43.95
CA LEU A 300 -0.80 12.86 42.90
C LEU A 300 -1.86 11.85 42.44
N ASN A 301 -1.46 10.59 42.31
CA ASN A 301 -2.37 9.49 42.04
C ASN A 301 -2.00 8.23 42.87
N PRO A 302 -2.58 8.08 44.08
CA PRO A 302 -2.26 6.96 44.97
C PRO A 302 -2.70 5.59 44.48
N ASN A 303 -3.46 5.55 43.39
CA ASN A 303 -4.06 4.34 42.83
C ASN A 303 -3.41 3.94 41.50
N TYR A 304 -2.22 4.48 41.17
CA TYR A 304 -1.48 4.11 39.97
C TYR A 304 -0.42 3.03 40.28
N GLU A 305 -0.69 1.79 39.89
CA GLU A 305 0.09 0.60 40.27
C GLU A 305 1.52 0.62 39.72
N GLU A 306 1.70 1.04 38.46
CA GLU A 306 3.01 1.02 37.77
C GLU A 306 4.07 1.85 38.51
N THR A 307 3.70 2.97 39.14
CA THR A 307 4.63 3.75 39.96
C THR A 307 5.13 3.03 41.22
N TYR A 308 4.40 2.05 41.74
CA TYR A 308 4.87 1.20 42.83
C TYR A 308 5.77 0.06 42.32
N LEU A 309 5.46 -0.50 41.14
CA LEU A 309 6.29 -1.51 40.48
C LEU A 309 7.64 -0.93 40.05
N LEU A 310 7.65 0.25 39.43
CA LEU A 310 8.87 0.98 39.05
C LEU A 310 9.70 1.37 40.28
N LEU A 311 9.06 1.71 41.40
CA LEU A 311 9.76 1.95 42.66
C LEU A 311 10.34 0.66 43.27
N GLY A 312 9.69 -0.49 43.05
CA GLY A 312 10.24 -1.81 43.41
C GLY A 312 11.43 -2.20 42.54
N GLU A 313 11.33 -2.00 41.23
CA GLU A 313 12.42 -2.24 40.29
C GLU A 313 13.60 -1.32 40.60
N LEU A 314 13.34 -0.08 41.04
CA LEU A 314 14.38 0.84 41.53
C LEU A 314 15.15 0.25 42.71
N TYR A 315 14.45 -0.37 43.67
CA TYR A 315 15.11 -0.99 44.82
C TYR A 315 15.79 -2.32 44.48
N GLU A 316 15.28 -3.12 43.51
CA GLU A 316 16.00 -4.31 43.02
C GLU A 316 17.30 -3.92 42.32
N GLN A 317 17.26 -2.84 41.53
CA GLN A 317 18.43 -2.30 40.85
C GLN A 317 19.43 -1.64 41.81
N SER A 318 18.95 -1.02 42.89
CA SER A 318 19.83 -0.50 43.94
C SER A 318 20.36 -1.59 44.88
N GLU A 319 20.04 -2.87 44.61
CA GLU A 319 20.35 -4.06 45.42
C GLU A 319 19.81 -4.00 46.86
N ASP A 320 18.93 -3.04 47.15
CA ASP A 320 18.20 -2.95 48.41
C ASP A 320 16.99 -3.88 48.33
N PHE A 321 17.26 -5.18 48.15
CA PHE A 321 16.26 -6.23 47.98
C PHE A 321 15.26 -6.29 49.15
N ASP A 322 15.66 -5.83 50.35
CA ASP A 322 14.77 -5.70 51.51
C ASP A 322 13.68 -4.62 51.29
N GLN A 323 14.04 -3.46 50.74
CA GLN A 323 13.09 -2.38 50.42
C GLN A 323 12.28 -2.71 49.16
N ALA A 324 12.89 -3.38 48.17
CA ALA A 324 12.16 -3.91 47.00
C ALA A 324 11.06 -4.87 47.45
N GLU A 325 11.41 -5.80 48.33
CA GLU A 325 10.46 -6.72 48.93
C GLU A 325 9.38 -5.98 49.74
N GLU A 326 9.73 -4.96 50.55
CA GLU A 326 8.73 -4.16 51.29
C GLU A 326 7.80 -3.37 50.39
N ILE A 327 8.29 -2.77 49.29
CA ILE A 327 7.45 -1.96 48.40
C ILE A 327 6.59 -2.84 47.50
N TYR A 328 7.09 -3.98 47.02
CA TYR A 328 6.25 -4.97 46.33
C TYR A 328 5.19 -5.52 47.28
N LYS A 329 5.52 -5.84 48.54
CA LYS A 329 4.52 -6.21 49.56
C LYS A 329 3.53 -5.10 49.85
N THR A 330 3.97 -3.85 49.89
CA THR A 330 3.09 -2.68 50.04
C THR A 330 2.16 -2.56 48.84
N CYS A 331 2.68 -2.73 47.62
CA CYS A 331 1.92 -2.74 46.38
C CYS A 331 0.88 -3.87 46.39
N ILE A 332 1.28 -5.09 46.75
CA ILE A 332 0.39 -6.25 46.94
C ILE A 332 -0.70 -5.93 48.00
N SER A 333 -0.37 -5.27 49.10
CA SER A 333 -1.36 -4.95 50.15
C SER A 333 -2.40 -3.91 49.69
N LYS A 334 -1.97 -2.93 48.88
CA LYS A 334 -2.85 -1.87 48.35
C LYS A 334 -3.66 -2.34 47.15
N PHE A 335 -3.02 -3.06 46.25
CA PHE A 335 -3.57 -3.60 45.02
C PHE A 335 -3.76 -5.11 45.18
N SER A 336 -4.49 -5.49 46.23
CA SER A 336 -4.71 -6.88 46.68
C SER A 336 -5.40 -7.80 45.66
N ASN A 337 -5.78 -7.27 44.51
CA ASN A 337 -6.41 -7.99 43.41
C ASN A 337 -5.53 -8.05 42.14
N SER A 338 -4.25 -7.65 42.19
CA SER A 338 -3.31 -7.70 41.05
C SER A 338 -2.29 -8.84 41.21
N SER A 339 -1.98 -9.52 40.11
CA SER A 339 -1.05 -10.65 40.07
C SER A 339 0.38 -10.25 39.72
N GLU A 340 0.59 -9.16 38.96
CA GLU A 340 1.92 -8.78 38.47
C GLU A 340 2.93 -8.49 39.59
N PRO A 341 2.59 -7.74 40.67
CA PRO A 341 3.50 -7.54 41.80
C PRO A 341 3.86 -8.83 42.56
N LEU A 342 2.99 -9.86 42.53
CA LEU A 342 3.28 -11.18 43.11
C LEU A 342 4.18 -12.02 42.20
N ILE A 343 4.05 -11.87 40.88
CA ILE A 343 4.89 -12.55 39.88
C ILE A 343 6.31 -12.00 39.94
N SER A 344 6.48 -10.67 39.93
CA SER A 344 7.80 -10.03 40.02
C SER A 344 8.54 -10.44 41.30
N LEU A 345 7.86 -10.41 42.45
CA LEU A 345 8.47 -10.87 43.71
C LEU A 345 8.78 -12.39 43.72
N ALA A 346 8.03 -13.20 42.96
CA ALA A 346 8.29 -14.63 42.87
C ALA A 346 9.45 -14.96 41.92
N GLU A 347 9.59 -14.23 40.82
CA GLU A 347 10.75 -14.33 39.91
C GLU A 347 12.04 -14.03 40.67
N LEU A 348 12.05 -12.95 41.47
CA LEU A 348 13.18 -12.60 42.36
C LEU A 348 13.56 -13.77 43.29
N TYR A 349 12.59 -14.55 43.77
CA TYR A 349 12.84 -15.71 44.62
C TYR A 349 13.22 -17.00 43.88
N ILE A 350 12.87 -17.17 42.60
CA ILE A 350 13.33 -18.31 41.78
C ILE A 350 14.83 -18.18 41.52
N ASP A 351 15.28 -16.98 41.17
CA ASP A 351 16.68 -16.70 40.87
C ASP A 351 17.56 -16.76 42.15
N ASP A 352 17.04 -16.35 43.30
CA ASP A 352 17.69 -16.49 44.62
C ASP A 352 17.62 -17.94 45.19
N MET A 353 17.16 -18.92 44.38
CA MET A 353 17.01 -20.33 44.75
C MET A 353 16.14 -20.57 46.01
N LYS A 354 15.25 -19.62 46.34
CA LYS A 354 14.26 -19.72 47.44
C LYS A 354 12.98 -20.38 46.93
N GLU A 355 13.12 -21.61 46.45
CA GLU A 355 12.11 -22.34 45.69
C GLU A 355 10.76 -22.49 46.42
N GLU A 356 10.77 -22.70 47.74
CA GLU A 356 9.54 -22.90 48.53
C GLU A 356 8.72 -21.61 48.72
N ASP A 357 9.36 -20.45 48.79
CA ASP A 357 8.66 -19.17 48.95
C ASP A 357 8.21 -18.62 47.59
N ALA A 358 9.03 -18.79 46.54
CA ALA A 358 8.61 -18.55 45.15
C ALA A 358 7.34 -19.34 44.80
N LYS A 359 7.30 -20.63 45.15
CA LYS A 359 6.13 -21.49 44.94
C LYS A 359 4.90 -21.03 45.71
N LYS A 360 5.05 -20.47 46.92
CA LYS A 360 3.91 -19.91 47.68
C LYS A 360 3.36 -18.66 47.00
N LEU A 361 4.23 -17.77 46.52
CA LEU A 361 3.83 -16.53 45.84
C LEU A 361 3.18 -16.83 44.49
N LEU A 362 3.76 -17.70 43.67
CA LEU A 362 3.14 -18.11 42.40
C LEU A 362 1.78 -18.79 42.61
N LYS A 363 1.58 -19.57 43.69
CA LYS A 363 0.26 -20.09 44.07
C LYS A 363 -0.73 -19.03 44.55
N GLN A 364 -0.25 -17.89 45.05
CA GLN A 364 -1.11 -16.77 45.40
C GLN A 364 -1.45 -15.96 44.16
N ALA A 365 -0.48 -15.68 43.29
CA ALA A 365 -0.68 -15.06 41.98
C ALA A 365 -1.66 -15.87 41.15
N GLU A 366 -1.52 -17.20 41.13
CA GLU A 366 -2.42 -18.16 40.47
C GLU A 366 -3.87 -18.02 40.99
N LYS A 367 -4.05 -17.81 42.30
CA LYS A 367 -5.40 -17.63 42.87
C LYS A 367 -6.05 -16.31 42.46
N LEU A 368 -5.25 -15.26 42.26
CA LEU A 368 -5.75 -13.92 41.89
C LEU A 368 -5.98 -13.80 40.39
N ASP A 369 -5.02 -14.25 39.59
CA ASP A 369 -5.11 -14.27 38.14
C ASP A 369 -4.73 -15.66 37.60
N PRO A 370 -5.66 -16.62 37.67
CA PRO A 370 -5.44 -17.99 37.21
C PRO A 370 -5.26 -18.08 35.69
N LEU A 371 -5.36 -16.98 34.95
CA LEU A 371 -5.24 -16.91 33.50
C LEU A 371 -4.00 -16.13 33.03
N ASN A 372 -3.07 -15.78 33.92
CA ASN A 372 -1.78 -15.25 33.50
C ASN A 372 -0.79 -16.39 33.23
N LYS A 373 -0.45 -16.59 31.96
CA LYS A 373 0.43 -17.67 31.49
C LYS A 373 1.84 -17.63 32.10
N LYS A 374 2.38 -16.45 32.39
CA LYS A 374 3.74 -16.31 32.96
C LYS A 374 3.86 -17.05 34.29
N ILE A 375 2.80 -17.06 35.09
CA ILE A 375 2.74 -17.79 36.37
C ILE A 375 3.02 -19.28 36.17
N TYR A 376 2.32 -19.91 35.23
CA TYR A 376 2.42 -21.34 34.99
C TYR A 376 3.68 -21.73 34.23
N VAL A 377 4.20 -20.84 33.37
CA VAL A 377 5.53 -21.01 32.77
C VAL A 377 6.61 -20.98 33.85
N ASN A 378 6.55 -20.02 34.78
CA ASN A 378 7.52 -19.90 35.86
C ASN A 378 7.39 -21.05 36.89
N LEU A 379 6.18 -21.55 37.16
CA LEU A 379 5.98 -22.78 37.94
C LEU A 379 6.53 -24.02 37.23
N GLY A 380 6.38 -24.10 35.90
CA GLY A 380 6.94 -25.18 35.08
C GLY A 380 8.46 -25.20 35.15
N LYS A 381 9.10 -24.03 34.96
CA LYS A 381 10.57 -23.87 35.05
C LYS A 381 11.10 -24.22 36.43
N LEU A 382 10.41 -23.77 37.48
CA LEU A 382 10.74 -24.12 38.87
C LEU A 382 10.72 -25.65 39.10
N HIS A 383 9.73 -26.36 38.55
CA HIS A 383 9.64 -27.82 38.67
C HIS A 383 10.63 -28.57 37.75
N GLU A 384 11.00 -28.00 36.61
CA GLU A 384 12.04 -28.54 35.73
C GLU A 384 13.43 -28.47 36.37
N ASN A 385 13.80 -27.33 36.98
CA ASN A 385 15.07 -27.18 37.70
C ASN A 385 15.21 -28.21 38.84
N LEU A 386 14.09 -28.58 39.45
CA LEU A 386 13.98 -29.62 40.47
C LEU A 386 13.98 -31.06 39.91
N GLN A 387 14.06 -31.24 38.59
CA GLN A 387 13.96 -32.51 37.86
C GLN A 387 12.63 -33.26 38.09
N GLU A 388 11.57 -32.54 38.49
CA GLU A 388 10.21 -33.07 38.67
C GLU A 388 9.42 -32.97 37.35
N PHE A 389 9.90 -33.66 36.32
CA PHE A 389 9.44 -33.51 34.94
C PHE A 389 7.91 -33.67 34.73
N ASP A 390 7.26 -34.59 35.44
CA ASP A 390 5.81 -34.81 35.31
C ASP A 390 4.98 -33.58 35.76
N LYS A 391 5.47 -32.86 36.77
CA LYS A 391 4.79 -31.65 37.28
C LYS A 391 5.12 -30.43 36.43
N SER A 392 6.32 -30.38 35.86
CA SER A 392 6.70 -29.32 34.92
C SER A 392 5.77 -29.34 33.69
N ILE A 393 5.62 -30.52 33.07
CA ILE A 393 4.70 -30.75 31.94
C ILE A 393 3.25 -30.36 32.29
N GLU A 394 2.77 -30.72 33.49
CA GLU A 394 1.42 -30.34 33.93
C GLU A 394 1.23 -28.82 33.95
N ASN A 395 2.23 -28.05 34.38
CA ASN A 395 2.15 -26.60 34.46
C ASN A 395 2.30 -25.91 33.10
N TYR A 396 3.20 -26.39 32.23
CA TYR A 396 3.26 -25.88 30.85
C TYR A 396 1.95 -26.16 30.09
N HIS A 397 1.31 -27.32 30.30
CA HIS A 397 -0.02 -27.57 29.75
C HIS A 397 -1.09 -26.62 30.26
N LYS A 398 -1.00 -26.16 31.52
CA LYS A 398 -1.88 -25.11 32.03
C LYS A 398 -1.60 -23.78 31.33
N ALA A 399 -0.34 -23.38 31.17
CA ALA A 399 0.02 -22.18 30.41
C ALA A 399 -0.53 -22.23 28.96
N ILE A 400 -0.44 -23.39 28.32
CA ILE A 400 -1.01 -23.68 26.99
C ILE A 400 -2.55 -23.59 26.97
N GLN A 401 -3.24 -24.11 27.99
CA GLN A 401 -4.70 -24.00 28.06
C GLN A 401 -5.17 -22.54 28.18
N ILE A 402 -4.32 -21.70 28.78
CA ILE A 402 -4.62 -20.30 29.06
C ILE A 402 -4.34 -19.42 27.84
N ASP A 403 -3.14 -19.51 27.26
CA ASP A 403 -2.80 -18.86 25.99
C ASP A 403 -2.37 -19.91 24.97
N PRO A 404 -3.34 -20.46 24.21
CA PRO A 404 -3.06 -21.51 23.24
C PRO A 404 -2.19 -21.06 22.08
N LYS A 405 -1.86 -19.77 21.94
CA LYS A 405 -0.99 -19.25 20.88
C LYS A 405 0.38 -18.82 21.38
N TYR A 406 0.69 -19.05 22.65
CA TYR A 406 1.99 -18.68 23.21
C TYR A 406 3.00 -19.80 22.93
N PRO A 407 3.93 -19.59 21.98
CA PRO A 407 4.72 -20.67 21.41
C PRO A 407 5.72 -21.26 22.43
N ASP A 408 6.25 -20.42 23.32
CA ASP A 408 7.21 -20.82 24.36
C ASP A 408 6.68 -22.00 25.18
N SER A 409 5.42 -21.96 25.63
CA SER A 409 4.87 -23.03 26.47
C SER A 409 4.80 -24.41 25.78
N TYR A 410 4.57 -24.45 24.46
CA TYR A 410 4.55 -25.71 23.70
C TYR A 410 5.95 -26.26 23.46
N TYR A 411 6.91 -25.36 23.17
CA TYR A 411 8.30 -25.72 23.01
C TYR A 411 8.91 -26.27 24.31
N GLU A 412 8.72 -25.56 25.43
CA GLU A 412 9.22 -25.98 26.74
C GLU A 412 8.61 -27.34 27.15
N CYS A 413 7.35 -27.59 26.82
CA CYS A 413 6.71 -28.89 27.09
C CYS A 413 7.26 -30.02 26.20
N GLY A 414 7.54 -29.76 24.93
CA GLY A 414 8.18 -30.72 24.03
C GLY A 414 9.58 -31.11 24.52
N SER A 415 10.36 -30.12 24.98
CA SER A 415 11.71 -30.31 25.54
C SER A 415 11.72 -31.27 26.73
N VAL A 416 10.79 -31.11 27.66
CA VAL A 416 10.72 -32.00 28.84
C VAL A 416 10.36 -33.45 28.44
N TYR A 417 9.44 -33.66 27.49
CA TYR A 417 9.11 -35.02 27.01
C TYR A 417 10.26 -35.71 26.26
N GLU A 418 11.07 -34.93 25.55
CA GLU A 418 12.30 -35.43 24.92
C GLU A 418 13.34 -35.86 25.96
N GLN A 419 13.57 -35.06 27.00
CA GLN A 419 14.46 -35.42 28.12
C GLN A 419 14.01 -36.71 28.84
N GLN A 420 12.71 -37.00 28.86
CA GLN A 420 12.14 -38.26 29.37
C GLN A 420 12.22 -39.45 28.38
N ALA A 421 12.82 -39.28 27.20
CA ALA A 421 12.87 -40.24 26.10
C ALA A 421 11.48 -40.68 25.57
N ASN A 422 10.45 -39.83 25.72
CA ASN A 422 9.10 -40.08 25.22
C ASN A 422 8.86 -39.35 23.88
N PHE A 423 9.53 -39.85 22.85
CA PHE A 423 9.65 -39.19 21.55
C PHE A 423 8.33 -38.99 20.79
N GLU A 424 7.32 -39.86 20.98
CA GLU A 424 6.02 -39.74 20.29
C GLU A 424 5.27 -38.46 20.71
N LYS A 425 5.34 -38.12 22.01
CA LYS A 425 4.68 -36.93 22.54
C LYS A 425 5.47 -35.66 22.28
N ALA A 426 6.80 -35.71 22.38
CA ALA A 426 7.65 -34.55 22.10
C ALA A 426 7.39 -34.00 20.68
N LYS A 427 7.36 -34.90 19.68
CA LYS A 427 7.03 -34.60 18.28
C LYS A 427 5.69 -33.87 18.11
N ASP A 428 4.63 -34.34 18.78
CA ASP A 428 3.30 -33.72 18.68
C ASP A 428 3.27 -32.30 19.28
N TYR A 429 4.06 -32.02 20.33
CA TYR A 429 4.12 -30.70 20.95
C TYR A 429 4.99 -29.70 20.19
N TYR A 430 6.08 -30.14 19.57
CA TYR A 430 6.84 -29.28 18.66
C TYR A 430 6.03 -28.89 17.41
N GLU A 431 5.28 -29.83 16.82
CA GLU A 431 4.35 -29.53 15.70
C GLU A 431 3.28 -28.49 16.08
N LEU A 432 2.90 -28.44 17.36
CA LEU A 432 1.99 -27.41 17.87
C LEU A 432 2.69 -26.06 18.08
N ALA A 433 3.94 -26.02 18.56
CA ALA A 433 4.67 -24.77 18.73
C ALA A 433 4.83 -24.00 17.40
N VAL A 434 5.27 -24.70 16.34
CA VAL A 434 5.45 -24.10 15.00
C VAL A 434 4.14 -23.72 14.32
N LYS A 435 3.04 -24.39 14.67
CA LYS A 435 1.71 -24.02 14.19
C LYS A 435 1.26 -22.65 14.71
N TYR A 436 1.75 -22.23 15.88
CA TYR A 436 1.40 -20.95 16.50
C TYR A 436 2.44 -19.85 16.25
N ASP A 437 3.70 -20.22 16.09
CA ASP A 437 4.73 -19.37 15.51
C ASP A 437 5.55 -20.14 14.46
N ASP A 438 5.21 -19.93 13.19
CA ASP A 438 5.85 -20.62 12.05
C ASP A 438 7.30 -20.18 11.81
N LYS A 439 7.78 -19.14 12.53
CA LYS A 439 9.18 -18.70 12.53
C LYS A 439 9.97 -19.23 13.72
N PHE A 440 9.37 -20.06 14.56
CA PHE A 440 10.06 -20.66 15.70
C PHE A 440 11.01 -21.75 15.23
N PHE A 441 12.27 -21.38 15.04
CA PHE A 441 13.29 -22.20 14.40
C PHE A 441 13.57 -23.49 15.17
N GLU A 442 13.72 -23.38 16.49
CA GLU A 442 14.08 -24.46 17.40
C GLU A 442 13.04 -25.59 17.37
N ALA A 443 11.77 -25.27 17.14
CA ALA A 443 10.69 -26.25 17.09
C ALA A 443 10.58 -26.98 15.73
N TRP A 444 10.82 -26.32 14.58
CA TRP A 444 10.82 -27.00 13.27
C TRP A 444 11.97 -28.01 13.12
N GLN A 445 13.13 -27.69 13.70
CA GLN A 445 14.30 -28.57 13.66
C GLN A 445 14.07 -29.86 14.46
N ALA A 446 13.46 -29.75 15.64
CA ALA A 446 13.14 -30.91 16.47
C ALA A 446 12.16 -31.88 15.78
N ILE A 447 11.22 -31.39 14.96
CA ILE A 447 10.24 -32.23 14.24
C ILE A 447 10.90 -33.09 13.15
N GLY A 448 11.80 -32.52 12.35
CA GLY A 448 12.47 -33.26 11.27
C GLY A 448 13.26 -34.46 11.79
N GLN A 449 14.01 -34.26 12.88
CA GLN A 449 14.84 -35.30 13.50
C GLN A 449 14.00 -36.46 14.07
N MET A 450 12.82 -36.16 14.58
CA MET A 450 11.90 -37.18 15.11
C MET A 450 11.40 -38.14 14.01
N TYR A 451 11.00 -37.64 12.85
CA TYR A 451 10.42 -38.47 11.77
C TYR A 451 11.44 -39.28 10.96
N GLU A 452 12.70 -38.82 10.90
CA GLU A 452 13.80 -39.56 10.30
C GLU A 452 14.24 -40.75 11.18
N SER A 453 14.05 -40.66 12.50
CA SER A 453 14.47 -41.70 13.44
C SER A 453 13.83 -43.07 13.15
N LYS A 454 14.59 -44.16 13.42
CA LYS A 454 14.19 -45.56 13.18
C LYS A 454 12.86 -45.96 13.86
N GLN A 455 12.44 -45.21 14.88
CA GLN A 455 11.24 -45.49 15.66
C GLN A 455 9.95 -45.11 14.90
N PHE A 456 9.96 -44.06 14.09
CA PHE A 456 8.79 -43.57 13.36
C PHE A 456 8.88 -43.82 11.85
N LYS A 457 10.09 -43.65 11.29
CA LYS A 457 10.46 -43.95 9.91
C LYS A 457 9.41 -43.49 8.88
N ASN A 458 9.06 -42.20 8.92
CA ASN A 458 8.16 -41.57 7.94
C ASN A 458 8.90 -40.51 7.14
N ILE A 459 9.39 -40.96 5.98
CA ILE A 459 10.37 -40.24 5.19
C ILE A 459 9.78 -38.96 4.56
N ASP A 460 8.56 -39.00 4.05
CA ASP A 460 7.92 -37.84 3.41
C ASP A 460 7.66 -36.66 4.37
N LYS A 461 7.37 -36.95 5.64
CA LYS A 461 7.18 -35.92 6.67
C LYS A 461 8.49 -35.32 7.16
N ALA A 462 9.53 -36.15 7.30
CA ALA A 462 10.87 -35.67 7.58
C ALA A 462 11.35 -34.71 6.47
N ILE A 463 11.15 -35.10 5.20
CA ILE A 463 11.43 -34.25 4.03
C ILE A 463 10.67 -32.91 4.11
N HIS A 464 9.42 -32.88 4.58
CA HIS A 464 8.66 -31.64 4.69
C HIS A 464 9.17 -30.69 5.79
N ALA A 465 9.47 -31.23 6.98
CA ALA A 465 9.96 -30.43 8.11
C ALA A 465 11.34 -29.83 7.83
N TYR A 466 12.25 -30.60 7.22
CA TYR A 466 13.56 -30.11 6.84
C TYR A 466 13.50 -29.08 5.70
N LYS A 467 12.53 -29.19 4.78
CA LYS A 467 12.25 -28.11 3.82
C LYS A 467 11.82 -26.80 4.51
N LYS A 468 11.10 -26.87 5.64
CA LYS A 468 10.67 -25.67 6.40
C LYS A 468 11.82 -25.02 7.16
N CYS A 469 12.70 -25.81 7.78
CA CYS A 469 13.95 -25.28 8.34
C CYS A 469 14.78 -24.58 7.25
N ALA A 470 14.91 -25.21 6.09
CA ALA A 470 15.59 -24.65 4.92
C ALA A 470 14.83 -23.50 4.23
N GLU A 471 13.62 -23.11 4.68
CA GLU A 471 12.92 -21.89 4.25
C GLU A 471 13.11 -20.74 5.26
N ILE A 472 13.27 -21.06 6.56
CA ILE A 472 13.56 -20.09 7.63
C ILE A 472 15.06 -19.70 7.61
N ASN A 473 15.92 -20.66 7.26
CA ASN A 473 17.36 -20.47 7.05
C ASN A 473 17.82 -21.23 5.79
N GLU A 474 17.81 -20.56 4.64
CA GLU A 474 17.99 -21.17 3.30
C GLU A 474 19.39 -21.74 3.01
N ASP A 475 20.38 -21.45 3.85
CA ASP A 475 21.78 -21.83 3.63
C ASP A 475 22.26 -23.01 4.50
N ASP A 476 21.37 -23.65 5.26
CA ASP A 476 21.71 -24.81 6.09
C ASP A 476 21.79 -26.09 5.24
N ILE A 477 23.01 -26.44 4.81
CA ILE A 477 23.34 -27.57 3.91
C ILE A 477 22.89 -28.92 4.47
N ASP A 478 22.98 -29.08 5.80
CA ASP A 478 22.65 -30.33 6.48
C ASP A 478 21.15 -30.64 6.32
N GLN A 479 20.29 -29.61 6.35
CA GLN A 479 18.85 -29.76 6.13
C GLN A 479 18.51 -30.03 4.65
N LEU A 480 19.26 -29.45 3.70
CA LEU A 480 19.06 -29.67 2.26
C LEU A 480 19.48 -31.07 1.81
N PHE A 481 20.58 -31.59 2.35
CA PHE A 481 21.08 -32.93 2.04
C PHE A 481 20.19 -34.01 2.67
N ALA A 482 19.72 -33.80 3.90
CA ALA A 482 18.76 -34.69 4.55
C ALA A 482 17.49 -34.88 3.70
N VAL A 483 16.99 -33.82 3.05
CA VAL A 483 15.85 -33.90 2.11
C VAL A 483 16.19 -34.74 0.87
N ALA A 484 17.39 -34.59 0.33
CA ALA A 484 17.81 -35.24 -0.90
C ALA A 484 18.03 -36.75 -0.72
N ASP A 485 18.76 -37.16 0.32
CA ASP A 485 19.08 -38.57 0.62
C ASP A 485 17.80 -39.39 0.87
N LEU A 486 16.87 -38.81 1.63
CA LEU A 486 15.58 -39.41 1.91
C LEU A 486 14.70 -39.61 0.65
N LEU A 487 14.78 -38.72 -0.34
CA LEU A 487 14.04 -38.86 -1.61
C LEU A 487 14.63 -39.93 -2.53
N ILE A 488 15.95 -40.19 -2.46
CA ILE A 488 16.61 -41.27 -3.22
C ILE A 488 16.19 -42.63 -2.70
N GLN A 489 16.16 -42.80 -1.38
CA GLN A 489 15.80 -44.08 -0.74
C GLN A 489 14.37 -44.55 -1.08
N GLU A 490 13.47 -43.62 -1.40
CA GLU A 490 12.07 -43.91 -1.78
C GLU A 490 11.87 -44.05 -3.30
N GLU A 491 12.95 -44.15 -4.09
CA GLU A 491 12.91 -44.23 -5.56
C GLU A 491 12.15 -43.06 -6.22
N ARG A 492 12.01 -41.91 -5.51
CA ARG A 492 11.39 -40.66 -6.00
C ARG A 492 12.41 -39.80 -6.74
N THR A 493 12.99 -40.40 -7.75
CA THR A 493 14.24 -39.97 -8.35
C THR A 493 14.19 -38.61 -9.04
N GLY A 494 13.04 -38.23 -9.62
CA GLY A 494 12.86 -36.93 -10.26
C GLY A 494 12.80 -35.73 -9.28
N GLU A 495 12.38 -35.96 -8.03
CA GLU A 495 12.34 -34.93 -6.99
C GLU A 495 13.66 -34.85 -6.22
N ALA A 496 14.27 -36.01 -5.93
CA ALA A 496 15.58 -36.11 -5.31
C ALA A 496 16.64 -35.28 -6.09
N LEU A 497 16.59 -35.35 -7.43
CA LEU A 497 17.48 -34.64 -8.33
C LEU A 497 17.51 -33.12 -8.11
N GLN A 498 16.37 -32.51 -7.76
CA GLN A 498 16.27 -31.06 -7.57
C GLN A 498 17.04 -30.58 -6.33
N TYR A 499 17.10 -31.41 -5.29
CA TYR A 499 17.76 -31.09 -4.02
C TYR A 499 19.23 -31.50 -4.02
N LEU A 500 19.61 -32.64 -4.64
CA LEU A 500 21.01 -33.01 -4.87
C LEU A 500 21.78 -31.97 -5.68
N VAL A 501 21.13 -31.34 -6.67
CA VAL A 501 21.73 -30.25 -7.45
C VAL A 501 21.94 -28.97 -6.62
N LYS A 502 21.13 -28.74 -5.57
CA LYS A 502 21.35 -27.62 -4.63
C LYS A 502 22.54 -27.93 -3.71
N CYS A 503 22.63 -29.15 -3.18
CA CYS A 503 23.77 -29.61 -2.38
C CYS A 503 25.08 -29.58 -3.18
N PHE A 504 25.10 -30.10 -4.42
CA PHE A 504 26.29 -30.09 -5.31
C PHE A 504 26.81 -28.67 -5.61
N ARG A 505 25.92 -27.67 -5.65
CA ARG A 505 26.32 -26.26 -5.84
C ARG A 505 27.02 -25.67 -4.61
N GLN A 506 26.75 -26.21 -3.43
CA GLN A 506 27.33 -25.78 -2.16
C GLN A 506 28.57 -26.62 -1.79
N ASP A 507 28.55 -27.93 -2.06
CA ASP A 507 29.68 -28.86 -1.97
C ASP A 507 29.73 -29.78 -3.21
N PRO A 508 30.71 -29.59 -4.12
CA PRO A 508 30.81 -30.36 -5.36
C PRO A 508 31.07 -31.87 -5.21
N SER A 509 31.34 -32.39 -4.01
CA SER A 509 31.59 -33.81 -3.79
C SER A 509 30.36 -34.72 -4.02
N PHE A 510 29.15 -34.16 -4.15
CA PHE A 510 27.89 -34.90 -4.32
C PHE A 510 27.57 -35.42 -5.75
N LYS A 511 28.53 -35.35 -6.68
CA LYS A 511 28.33 -35.69 -8.10
C LYS A 511 27.95 -37.16 -8.36
N GLU A 512 28.56 -38.09 -7.64
CA GLU A 512 28.38 -39.54 -7.86
C GLU A 512 26.94 -40.02 -7.52
N ALA A 513 26.23 -39.33 -6.63
CA ALA A 513 24.88 -39.70 -6.19
C ALA A 513 23.76 -39.42 -7.21
N ILE A 514 24.03 -38.64 -8.27
CA ILE A 514 23.02 -38.23 -9.27
C ILE A 514 22.84 -39.28 -10.38
N GLU A 515 23.84 -40.10 -10.64
CA GLU A 515 23.91 -40.96 -11.84
C GLU A 515 23.12 -42.29 -11.73
N GLU A 516 22.49 -42.63 -10.59
CA GLU A 516 21.92 -43.97 -10.31
C GLU A 516 20.38 -44.19 -10.52
N ALA A 517 19.55 -43.32 -11.16
CA ALA A 517 18.07 -43.19 -10.82
C ALA A 517 16.86 -43.16 -11.90
N ASP A 518 16.76 -43.98 -12.99
CA ASP A 518 15.83 -44.01 -14.20
C ASP A 518 14.23 -43.79 -14.16
N LEU A 519 13.56 -43.14 -15.19
CA LEU A 519 12.12 -42.67 -15.21
C LEU A 519 11.35 -42.54 -16.59
N VAL A 520 10.43 -43.44 -17.02
CA VAL A 520 9.58 -43.26 -18.26
C VAL A 520 8.07 -43.61 -18.13
N LYS A 521 7.60 -44.34 -17.10
CA LYS A 521 6.24 -44.95 -17.11
C LYS A 521 5.10 -44.19 -16.42
N VAL A 522 5.33 -43.04 -15.78
CA VAL A 522 4.32 -42.40 -14.89
C VAL A 522 3.32 -41.48 -15.65
N VAL A 523 3.65 -41.03 -16.86
CA VAL A 523 2.87 -40.02 -17.59
C VAL A 523 1.53 -40.56 -18.14
N GLU A 524 1.37 -41.87 -18.38
CA GLU A 524 0.22 -42.42 -19.12
C GLU A 524 -1.09 -42.58 -18.32
N LYS A 525 -1.07 -42.47 -16.98
CA LYS A 525 -2.21 -42.84 -16.12
C LYS A 525 -3.14 -41.69 -15.72
N LEU A 526 -2.70 -40.44 -15.84
CA LEU A 526 -3.45 -39.25 -15.41
C LEU A 526 -4.57 -38.82 -16.37
N ILE A 527 -4.58 -39.32 -17.60
CA ILE A 527 -5.50 -38.89 -18.67
C ILE A 527 -6.93 -39.45 -18.52
N LYS A 528 -7.16 -40.50 -17.70
CA LYS A 528 -8.44 -41.25 -17.67
C LYS A 528 -9.50 -40.80 -16.66
N ILE A 529 -9.24 -39.86 -15.76
CA ILE A 529 -10.17 -39.48 -14.67
C ILE A 529 -11.04 -38.25 -15.01
N GLN A 530 -10.72 -37.55 -16.10
CA GLN A 530 -11.32 -36.25 -16.43
C GLN A 530 -12.69 -36.34 -17.13
N GLU A 531 -13.12 -37.52 -17.59
CA GLU A 531 -14.22 -37.67 -18.57
C GLU A 531 -15.65 -37.86 -17.99
N SER A 532 -15.88 -37.93 -16.66
CA SER A 532 -17.20 -38.36 -16.12
C SER A 532 -18.09 -37.30 -15.44
N VAL A 533 -17.65 -36.04 -15.27
CA VAL A 533 -18.47 -34.91 -14.74
C VAL A 533 -19.09 -34.07 -15.88
N GLU A 534 -18.72 -34.41 -17.12
CA GLU A 534 -18.88 -33.63 -18.33
C GLU A 534 -20.08 -34.06 -19.21
N GLU A 535 -21.31 -34.22 -18.71
CA GLU A 535 -22.43 -34.51 -19.65
C GLU A 535 -23.60 -33.51 -19.60
N ASN A 536 -23.96 -32.96 -18.43
CA ASN A 536 -24.99 -31.91 -18.34
C ASN A 536 -24.42 -30.48 -18.23
N GLN A 537 -23.22 -30.33 -17.65
CA GLN A 537 -22.43 -29.11 -17.84
C GLN A 537 -21.88 -29.03 -19.26
N TYR A 538 -21.57 -30.17 -19.88
CA TYR A 538 -20.99 -30.24 -21.22
C TYR A 538 -21.93 -29.84 -22.33
N LYS A 539 -23.26 -30.00 -22.20
CA LYS A 539 -24.20 -29.41 -23.18
C LYS A 539 -24.25 -27.87 -23.13
N LYS A 540 -24.09 -27.27 -21.95
CA LYS A 540 -23.96 -25.80 -21.79
C LYS A 540 -22.56 -25.33 -22.18
N ILE A 541 -21.52 -26.09 -21.81
CA ILE A 541 -20.13 -25.83 -22.18
C ILE A 541 -19.92 -26.00 -23.69
N LEU A 542 -20.59 -26.93 -24.38
CA LEU A 542 -20.55 -27.06 -25.84
C LEU A 542 -21.24 -25.89 -26.55
N GLN A 543 -22.32 -25.33 -25.98
CA GLN A 543 -22.92 -24.09 -26.49
C GLN A 543 -22.01 -22.88 -26.24
N ILE A 544 -21.39 -22.80 -25.05
CA ILE A 544 -20.41 -21.76 -24.69
C ILE A 544 -19.12 -21.91 -25.50
N GLN A 545 -18.65 -23.12 -25.80
CA GLN A 545 -17.46 -23.41 -26.61
C GLN A 545 -17.73 -23.18 -28.10
N ALA A 546 -18.92 -23.54 -28.62
CA ALA A 546 -19.30 -23.18 -29.98
C ALA A 546 -19.44 -21.66 -30.15
N PHE A 547 -19.88 -20.95 -29.12
CA PHE A 547 -19.92 -19.49 -29.05
C PHE A 547 -18.53 -18.86 -28.92
N GLN A 548 -17.68 -19.38 -28.03
CA GLN A 548 -16.26 -18.98 -27.90
C GLN A 548 -15.55 -19.16 -29.23
N ASN A 549 -15.71 -20.31 -29.90
CA ASN A 549 -15.12 -20.56 -31.21
C ASN A 549 -15.67 -19.63 -32.32
N LYS A 550 -16.96 -19.23 -32.29
CA LYS A 550 -17.55 -18.30 -33.27
C LYS A 550 -16.94 -16.89 -33.17
N TYR A 551 -16.60 -16.43 -31.97
CA TYR A 551 -16.14 -15.06 -31.72
C TYR A 551 -14.68 -14.95 -31.25
N GLU A 552 -13.96 -16.06 -31.06
CA GLU A 552 -12.52 -16.09 -30.73
C GLU A 552 -11.65 -15.52 -31.84
N GLU A 553 -12.02 -15.71 -33.12
CA GLU A 553 -11.31 -15.06 -34.22
C GLU A 553 -11.61 -13.54 -34.27
N THR A 554 -12.86 -13.16 -34.01
CA THR A 554 -13.35 -11.76 -34.05
C THR A 554 -12.82 -10.91 -32.91
N PHE A 555 -12.72 -11.47 -31.70
CA PHE A 555 -12.10 -10.85 -30.53
C PHE A 555 -10.77 -11.53 -30.16
N SER A 556 -10.03 -12.00 -31.17
CA SER A 556 -8.71 -12.60 -30.94
C SER A 556 -7.80 -11.65 -30.16
N GLU A 557 -6.83 -12.21 -29.43
CA GLU A 557 -5.86 -11.43 -28.65
C GLU A 557 -5.18 -10.35 -29.51
N LYS A 558 -4.96 -10.64 -30.80
CA LYS A 558 -4.46 -9.68 -31.79
C LYS A 558 -5.45 -8.54 -32.06
N VAL A 559 -6.73 -8.82 -32.33
CA VAL A 559 -7.74 -7.78 -32.60
C VAL A 559 -8.02 -6.94 -31.36
N LEU A 560 -8.09 -7.57 -30.17
CA LEU A 560 -8.15 -6.84 -28.91
C LEU A 560 -6.91 -5.94 -28.77
N ASN A 561 -5.71 -6.49 -28.96
CA ASN A 561 -4.46 -5.70 -28.89
C ASN A 561 -4.43 -4.55 -29.89
N ASP A 562 -4.92 -4.73 -31.12
CA ASP A 562 -4.97 -3.68 -32.14
C ASP A 562 -6.01 -2.60 -31.78
N ILE A 563 -7.16 -2.98 -31.21
CA ILE A 563 -8.13 -2.03 -30.64
C ILE A 563 -7.51 -1.27 -29.46
N PHE A 564 -6.79 -1.97 -28.57
CA PHE A 564 -6.08 -1.37 -27.43
C PHE A 564 -5.01 -0.37 -27.87
N GLN A 565 -4.14 -0.76 -28.81
CA GLN A 565 -3.02 0.03 -29.31
C GLN A 565 -3.48 1.25 -30.12
N ASN A 566 -4.47 1.08 -31.00
CA ASN A 566 -4.86 2.12 -31.95
C ASN A 566 -5.86 3.13 -31.39
N TYR A 567 -6.65 2.77 -30.36
CA TYR A 567 -7.78 3.61 -29.93
C TYR A 567 -7.76 4.09 -28.47
N PHE A 568 -7.09 3.39 -27.54
CA PHE A 568 -7.39 3.59 -26.11
C PHE A 568 -6.18 3.85 -25.19
N ASN A 569 -4.94 3.60 -25.61
CA ASN A 569 -3.77 3.64 -24.73
C ASN A 569 -2.83 4.85 -24.86
N LEU A 570 -3.24 5.93 -25.53
CA LEU A 570 -2.42 7.14 -25.50
C LEU A 570 -2.54 7.80 -24.11
N PRO A 571 -1.42 8.07 -23.41
CA PRO A 571 -1.41 8.68 -22.09
C PRO A 571 -1.68 10.19 -22.19
N VAL A 572 -2.65 10.62 -22.99
CA VAL A 572 -2.95 12.04 -23.25
C VAL A 572 -4.46 12.28 -23.24
N ILE A 573 -4.84 13.56 -23.13
CA ILE A 573 -6.22 14.01 -23.31
C ILE A 573 -6.37 14.50 -24.75
N SER A 574 -7.26 13.86 -25.51
CA SER A 574 -7.48 14.21 -26.91
C SER A 574 -8.00 15.64 -27.05
N THR A 575 -7.49 16.37 -28.05
CA THR A 575 -8.02 17.69 -28.45
C THR A 575 -9.45 17.64 -28.99
N PHE A 576 -9.96 16.45 -29.30
CA PHE A 576 -11.34 16.20 -29.75
C PHE A 576 -12.29 15.83 -28.60
N SER A 577 -11.84 15.92 -27.35
CA SER A 577 -12.66 15.58 -26.18
C SER A 577 -13.92 16.46 -26.13
N ASN A 578 -15.07 15.82 -25.87
CA ASN A 578 -16.35 16.52 -25.78
C ASN A 578 -16.41 17.39 -24.52
N ILE A 579 -16.65 18.69 -24.71
CA ILE A 579 -16.90 19.64 -23.62
C ILE A 579 -18.40 19.93 -23.56
N ASN A 580 -18.97 19.74 -22.37
CA ASN A 580 -20.37 19.98 -22.06
C ASN A 580 -20.49 21.01 -20.94
N GLU A 581 -21.24 22.07 -21.21
CA GLU A 581 -21.52 23.11 -20.23
C GLU A 581 -22.72 22.71 -19.38
N ILE A 582 -22.60 22.90 -18.07
CA ILE A 582 -23.68 22.68 -17.10
C ILE A 582 -24.43 24.00 -16.95
N PHE A 583 -25.71 24.00 -17.33
CA PHE A 583 -26.60 25.16 -17.23
C PHE A 583 -27.68 24.91 -16.18
N CYS A 584 -27.99 25.93 -15.38
CA CYS A 584 -29.01 25.90 -14.32
C CYS A 584 -29.76 27.25 -14.18
N GLN A 585 -29.79 28.04 -15.26
CA GLN A 585 -30.24 29.44 -15.21
C GLN A 585 -31.72 29.55 -14.85
N ASP A 586 -32.56 28.65 -15.38
CA ASP A 586 -34.01 28.67 -15.15
C ASP A 586 -34.34 28.42 -13.67
N GLU A 587 -33.79 27.37 -13.06
CA GLU A 587 -33.97 27.10 -11.63
C GLU A 587 -33.32 28.17 -10.75
N PHE A 588 -32.15 28.68 -11.12
CA PHE A 588 -31.46 29.71 -10.35
C PHE A 588 -32.22 31.06 -10.36
N SER A 589 -32.92 31.39 -11.45
CA SER A 589 -33.74 32.60 -11.56
C SER A 589 -34.93 32.60 -10.61
N GLN A 590 -35.41 31.42 -10.19
CA GLN A 590 -36.54 31.26 -9.27
C GLN A 590 -36.17 31.47 -7.80
N LEU A 591 -34.87 31.59 -7.49
CA LEU A 591 -34.39 31.85 -6.14
C LEU A 591 -34.56 33.32 -5.77
N ASN A 592 -34.98 33.59 -4.54
CA ASN A 592 -34.91 34.93 -3.97
C ASN A 592 -33.45 35.30 -3.60
N GLU A 593 -33.18 36.58 -3.31
CA GLU A 593 -31.81 37.05 -3.03
C GLU A 593 -31.15 36.35 -1.82
N LYS A 594 -31.93 35.97 -0.80
CA LYS A 594 -31.39 35.22 0.35
C LYS A 594 -30.99 33.80 -0.04
N GLU A 595 -31.84 33.13 -0.83
CA GLU A 595 -31.60 31.79 -1.40
C GLU A 595 -30.38 31.80 -2.34
N LYS A 596 -30.21 32.83 -3.18
CA LYS A 596 -29.02 33.00 -4.03
C LYS A 596 -27.74 33.19 -3.20
N ASN A 597 -27.76 34.05 -2.18
CA ASN A 597 -26.61 34.26 -1.30
C ASN A 597 -26.24 32.99 -0.52
N TYR A 598 -27.23 32.23 -0.05
CA TYR A 598 -27.00 30.94 0.60
C TYR A 598 -26.36 29.93 -0.37
N THR A 599 -26.90 29.82 -1.58
CA THR A 599 -26.37 28.98 -2.66
C THR A 599 -24.92 29.34 -3.01
N TYR A 600 -24.60 30.63 -3.09
CA TYR A 600 -23.25 31.12 -3.35
C TYR A 600 -22.26 30.75 -2.24
N GLY A 601 -22.67 30.81 -0.97
CA GLY A 601 -21.86 30.35 0.15
C GLY A 601 -21.51 28.86 0.05
N LEU A 602 -22.51 28.02 -0.26
CA LEU A 602 -22.32 26.58 -0.48
C LEU A 602 -21.43 26.30 -1.72
N PHE A 603 -21.65 27.04 -2.81
CA PHE A 603 -20.82 26.94 -4.02
C PHE A 603 -19.35 27.18 -3.70
N LYS A 604 -19.03 28.23 -2.93
CA LYS A 604 -17.67 28.52 -2.50
C LYS A 604 -17.10 27.41 -1.63
N ALA A 605 -17.86 26.94 -0.64
CA ALA A 605 -17.41 25.86 0.24
C ALA A 605 -17.07 24.58 -0.54
N ALA A 606 -17.90 24.22 -1.52
CA ALA A 606 -17.68 23.06 -2.38
C ALA A 606 -16.36 23.18 -3.18
N TRP A 607 -16.12 24.31 -3.84
CA TRP A 607 -14.92 24.52 -4.66
C TRP A 607 -13.63 24.73 -3.85
N GLU A 608 -13.71 25.36 -2.67
CA GLU A 608 -12.58 25.42 -1.74
C GLU A 608 -12.20 24.02 -1.26
N GLY A 609 -13.19 23.18 -0.93
CA GLY A 609 -12.94 21.80 -0.54
C GLY A 609 -12.44 20.90 -1.67
N ALA A 610 -12.86 21.12 -2.92
CA ALA A 610 -12.37 20.33 -4.06
C ALA A 610 -10.86 20.47 -4.29
N LYS A 611 -10.22 21.51 -3.75
CA LYS A 611 -8.75 21.62 -3.75
C LYS A 611 -8.07 20.46 -3.01
N ILE A 612 -8.75 19.84 -2.04
CA ILE A 612 -8.28 18.64 -1.33
C ILE A 612 -8.06 17.48 -2.31
N CYS A 613 -8.87 17.37 -3.37
CA CYS A 613 -8.79 16.27 -4.34
C CYS A 613 -7.42 16.23 -5.05
N TYR A 614 -6.77 17.37 -5.29
CA TYR A 614 -5.42 17.40 -5.87
C TYR A 614 -4.40 16.70 -4.97
N PHE A 615 -4.52 16.85 -3.64
CA PHE A 615 -3.68 16.14 -2.67
C PHE A 615 -4.03 14.66 -2.53
N GLN A 616 -5.26 14.28 -2.85
CA GLN A 616 -5.71 12.88 -2.84
C GLN A 616 -5.30 12.15 -4.13
N LYS A 617 -5.06 12.87 -5.24
CA LYS A 617 -4.82 12.28 -6.56
C LYS A 617 -3.37 11.84 -6.80
N SER A 618 -2.41 12.75 -6.70
CA SER A 618 -0.98 12.45 -6.93
C SER A 618 -0.09 13.47 -6.23
N TYR A 619 1.21 13.19 -6.12
CA TYR A 619 2.15 14.04 -5.39
C TYR A 619 2.41 15.37 -6.12
N GLU A 620 2.43 15.35 -7.45
CA GLU A 620 2.66 16.50 -8.31
C GLU A 620 1.41 17.39 -8.50
N SER A 621 0.21 16.83 -8.30
CA SER A 621 -1.06 17.52 -8.60
C SER A 621 -1.25 18.83 -7.82
N PRO A 622 -0.95 18.94 -6.51
CA PRO A 622 -1.10 20.20 -5.78
C PRO A 622 -0.24 21.34 -6.32
N ALA A 623 1.04 21.06 -6.59
CA ALA A 623 1.97 22.05 -7.11
C ALA A 623 1.59 22.47 -8.55
N LEU A 624 1.22 21.51 -9.39
CA LEU A 624 0.76 21.80 -10.75
C LEU A 624 -0.53 22.62 -10.76
N PHE A 625 -1.46 22.36 -9.84
CA PHE A 625 -2.67 23.18 -9.68
C PHE A 625 -2.34 24.64 -9.37
N ILE A 626 -1.42 24.88 -8.42
CA ILE A 626 -0.98 26.24 -8.07
C ILE A 626 -0.36 26.93 -9.29
N ILE A 627 0.54 26.25 -10.00
CA ILE A 627 1.19 26.80 -11.20
C ILE A 627 0.14 27.16 -12.27
N LEU A 628 -0.75 26.23 -12.62
CA LEU A 628 -1.75 26.47 -13.66
C LEU A 628 -2.76 27.54 -13.24
N GLN A 629 -3.15 27.59 -11.97
CA GLN A 629 -4.00 28.66 -11.44
C GLN A 629 -3.35 30.03 -11.61
N LEU A 630 -2.05 30.16 -11.30
CA LEU A 630 -1.29 31.40 -11.52
C LEU A 630 -1.15 31.72 -13.02
N VAL A 631 -0.94 30.71 -13.86
CA VAL A 631 -0.83 30.87 -15.32
C VAL A 631 -2.11 31.45 -15.91
N PHE A 632 -3.28 31.00 -15.44
CA PHE A 632 -4.60 31.35 -16.00
C PHE A 632 -5.36 32.45 -15.24
N SER A 633 -4.90 32.93 -14.08
CA SER A 633 -5.65 33.90 -13.29
C SER A 633 -5.88 35.22 -14.06
N ALA A 634 -7.18 35.53 -14.25
CA ALA A 634 -7.69 36.28 -15.39
C ALA A 634 -7.55 37.81 -15.33
N GLU A 635 -7.18 38.39 -14.18
CA GLU A 635 -7.24 39.85 -13.99
C GLU A 635 -6.37 40.65 -14.98
N ASN A 636 -5.41 40.00 -15.68
CA ASN A 636 -4.51 40.66 -16.64
C ASN A 636 -4.30 39.94 -17.99
N GLN A 637 -5.03 38.87 -18.33
CA GLN A 637 -4.72 38.10 -19.56
C GLN A 637 -5.88 37.25 -20.15
N PRO A 638 -6.57 37.73 -21.20
CA PRO A 638 -7.50 36.91 -21.98
C PRO A 638 -6.78 35.73 -22.68
N LEU A 639 -7.39 34.55 -22.69
CA LEU A 639 -6.88 33.33 -23.36
C LEU A 639 -6.55 33.57 -24.85
N SER A 640 -7.33 34.40 -25.54
CA SER A 640 -7.09 34.77 -26.94
C SER A 640 -5.78 35.55 -27.12
N GLN A 641 -5.47 36.48 -26.21
CA GLN A 641 -4.21 37.22 -26.22
C GLN A 641 -3.03 36.34 -25.81
N PHE A 642 -3.25 35.41 -24.87
CA PHE A 642 -2.23 34.43 -24.48
C PHE A 642 -1.85 33.52 -25.65
N LYS A 643 -2.83 32.98 -26.37
CA LYS A 643 -2.63 32.20 -27.61
C LYS A 643 -1.86 33.01 -28.64
N LYS A 644 -2.26 34.26 -28.88
CA LYS A 644 -1.60 35.15 -29.85
C LYS A 644 -0.11 35.29 -29.53
N ARG A 645 0.25 35.59 -28.28
CA ARG A 645 1.65 35.70 -27.84
C ARG A 645 2.42 34.39 -27.98
N PHE A 646 1.79 33.26 -27.70
CA PHE A 646 2.41 31.94 -27.82
C PHE A 646 2.85 31.65 -29.26
N LEU A 647 1.98 31.97 -30.22
CA LEU A 647 2.25 31.85 -31.65
C LEU A 647 3.27 32.89 -32.14
N GLU A 648 3.13 34.16 -31.75
CA GLU A 648 4.02 35.25 -32.17
C GLU A 648 5.46 35.05 -31.69
N LYS A 649 5.65 34.54 -30.46
CA LYS A 649 6.98 34.21 -29.93
C LYS A 649 7.53 32.88 -30.45
N LYS A 650 6.80 32.19 -31.34
CA LYS A 650 7.17 30.89 -31.91
C LYS A 650 7.52 29.84 -30.85
N ILE A 651 6.79 29.85 -29.72
CA ILE A 651 6.98 28.84 -28.67
C ILE A 651 6.45 27.49 -29.15
N GLY A 652 5.33 27.50 -29.88
CA GLY A 652 4.76 26.34 -30.55
C GLY A 652 3.75 26.76 -31.62
N ASN A 653 3.10 25.78 -32.23
CA ASN A 653 2.06 25.99 -33.24
C ASN A 653 0.63 25.88 -32.64
N GLU A 654 -0.38 26.06 -33.49
CA GLU A 654 -1.79 26.00 -33.06
C GLU A 654 -2.21 24.62 -32.53
N ASN A 655 -1.67 23.54 -33.10
CA ASN A 655 -1.96 22.20 -32.61
C ASN A 655 -1.39 21.99 -31.20
N GLN A 656 -0.14 22.40 -30.98
CA GLN A 656 0.52 22.33 -29.67
C GLN A 656 -0.19 23.19 -28.62
N TRP A 657 -0.70 24.35 -29.01
CA TRP A 657 -1.57 25.14 -28.14
C TRP A 657 -2.82 24.34 -27.72
N ASN A 658 -3.51 23.73 -28.68
CA ASN A 658 -4.72 22.94 -28.40
C ASN A 658 -4.41 21.72 -27.53
N GLN A 659 -3.27 21.06 -27.73
CA GLN A 659 -2.80 19.95 -26.89
C GLN A 659 -2.55 20.38 -25.44
N ILE A 660 -1.91 21.55 -25.23
CA ILE A 660 -1.72 22.13 -23.89
C ILE A 660 -3.08 22.45 -23.25
N MET A 661 -4.01 23.04 -23.99
CA MET A 661 -5.34 23.36 -23.47
C MET A 661 -6.13 22.09 -23.11
N ALA A 662 -6.02 21.03 -23.93
CA ALA A 662 -6.66 19.74 -23.65
C ALA A 662 -6.10 19.11 -22.36
N TYR A 663 -4.77 19.13 -22.19
CA TYR A 663 -4.13 18.70 -20.95
C TYR A 663 -4.61 19.49 -19.73
N CYS A 664 -4.57 20.83 -19.78
CA CYS A 664 -4.98 21.68 -18.67
C CYS A 664 -6.46 21.50 -18.33
N ALA A 665 -7.34 21.40 -19.33
CA ALA A 665 -8.77 21.14 -19.12
C ALA A 665 -8.99 19.77 -18.48
N GLY A 666 -8.29 18.74 -18.95
CA GLY A 666 -8.32 17.41 -18.35
C GLY A 666 -7.82 17.40 -16.90
N PHE A 667 -6.74 18.12 -16.62
CA PHE A 667 -6.16 18.27 -15.29
C PHE A 667 -7.14 18.90 -14.29
N PHE A 668 -7.76 20.03 -14.65
CA PHE A 668 -8.76 20.67 -13.79
C PHE A 668 -10.01 19.80 -13.61
N ASN A 669 -10.49 19.16 -14.68
CA ASN A 669 -11.69 18.32 -14.63
C ASN A 669 -11.52 17.06 -13.77
N ASN A 670 -10.31 16.50 -13.71
CA ASN A 670 -10.01 15.31 -12.91
C ASN A 670 -9.41 15.65 -11.54
N CYS A 671 -9.27 16.93 -11.19
CA CYS A 671 -8.54 17.39 -10.00
C CYS A 671 -7.14 16.75 -9.87
N GLY A 672 -6.42 16.64 -10.98
CA GLY A 672 -5.11 16.01 -11.06
C GLY A 672 -4.83 15.39 -12.43
N ASN A 673 -3.63 14.83 -12.59
CA ASN A 673 -3.14 14.27 -13.85
C ASN A 673 -3.40 12.75 -14.02
N TYR A 674 -4.40 12.23 -13.31
CA TYR A 674 -4.90 10.86 -13.48
C TYR A 674 -6.39 10.92 -13.83
N LYS A 675 -6.82 10.12 -14.81
CA LYS A 675 -8.23 10.04 -15.21
C LYS A 675 -9.03 9.44 -14.06
N SER A 676 -9.98 10.19 -13.50
CA SER A 676 -10.85 9.69 -12.42
C SER A 676 -11.71 8.51 -12.89
N PHE A 677 -12.06 8.48 -14.18
CA PHE A 677 -12.64 7.31 -14.83
C PHE A 677 -11.57 6.53 -15.59
N GLY A 678 -11.12 5.41 -15.02
CA GLY A 678 -10.09 4.53 -15.59
C GLY A 678 -8.80 4.46 -14.80
N SER A 679 -8.56 5.42 -13.88
CA SER A 679 -7.45 5.39 -12.93
C SER A 679 -6.06 5.38 -13.59
N THR A 680 -5.93 5.90 -14.81
CA THR A 680 -4.67 5.94 -15.58
C THR A 680 -4.10 7.36 -15.65
N LYS A 681 -2.77 7.50 -15.65
CA LYS A 681 -2.12 8.79 -15.81
C LYS A 681 -2.31 9.36 -17.22
N PHE A 682 -2.34 10.67 -17.33
CA PHE A 682 -2.21 11.38 -18.61
C PHE A 682 -1.19 12.52 -18.48
N VAL A 683 -0.44 12.75 -19.55
CA VAL A 683 0.67 13.70 -19.64
C VAL A 683 0.41 14.69 -20.78
N PRO A 684 1.10 15.85 -20.81
CA PRO A 684 1.01 16.76 -21.93
C PRO A 684 1.55 16.12 -23.21
N GLU A 685 0.87 16.31 -24.34
CA GLU A 685 1.30 15.78 -25.66
C GLU A 685 2.39 16.64 -26.33
N VAL A 686 2.81 17.71 -25.66
CA VAL A 686 3.92 18.58 -26.10
C VAL A 686 5.19 18.23 -25.34
N SER A 687 6.35 18.68 -25.83
CA SER A 687 7.59 18.51 -25.08
C SER A 687 7.61 19.35 -23.80
N GLU A 688 8.37 18.88 -22.80
CA GLU A 688 8.63 19.62 -21.56
C GLU A 688 9.11 21.04 -21.82
N GLU A 689 9.96 21.24 -22.82
CA GLU A 689 10.47 22.56 -23.20
C GLU A 689 9.34 23.51 -23.63
N ILE A 690 8.42 23.04 -24.47
CA ILE A 690 7.30 23.84 -24.97
C ILE A 690 6.35 24.17 -23.81
N PHE A 691 6.05 23.20 -22.95
CA PHE A 691 5.17 23.39 -21.80
C PHE A 691 5.78 24.36 -20.78
N THR A 692 7.08 24.24 -20.52
CA THR A 692 7.84 25.17 -19.66
C THR A 692 7.79 26.58 -20.22
N LYS A 693 8.05 26.76 -21.52
CA LYS A 693 7.94 28.07 -22.18
C LYS A 693 6.51 28.62 -22.17
N PHE A 694 5.50 27.76 -22.22
CA PHE A 694 4.09 28.14 -22.06
C PHE A 694 3.82 28.70 -20.65
N ILE A 695 4.30 28.04 -19.60
CA ILE A 695 4.21 28.52 -18.21
C ILE A 695 4.90 29.89 -18.09
N GLN A 696 6.13 29.99 -18.59
CA GLN A 696 6.95 31.21 -18.56
C GLN A 696 6.35 32.39 -19.34
N LEU A 697 5.47 32.09 -20.30
CA LEU A 697 4.82 33.10 -21.13
C LEU A 697 3.69 33.84 -20.39
N SER A 698 3.16 33.29 -19.29
CA SER A 698 2.11 33.95 -18.49
C SER A 698 2.57 35.32 -17.97
N ASN A 699 1.65 36.29 -17.90
CA ASN A 699 1.92 37.58 -17.26
C ASN A 699 2.31 37.43 -15.79
N ASN A 700 1.70 36.49 -15.10
CA ASN A 700 1.94 36.24 -13.68
C ASN A 700 3.25 35.48 -13.43
N TYR A 701 3.86 34.91 -14.48
CA TYR A 701 5.17 34.29 -14.35
C TYR A 701 6.21 35.29 -13.86
N GLN A 702 6.23 36.52 -14.40
CA GLN A 702 7.20 37.53 -13.96
C GLN A 702 7.00 37.94 -12.49
N VAL A 703 5.74 37.97 -12.03
CA VAL A 703 5.39 38.36 -10.65
C VAL A 703 5.74 37.25 -9.67
N HIS A 704 5.50 36.00 -10.04
CA HIS A 704 5.65 34.83 -9.16
C HIS A 704 6.78 33.90 -9.60
N GLN A 705 7.77 34.43 -10.33
CA GLN A 705 8.80 33.63 -11.01
C GLN A 705 9.48 32.64 -10.08
N LYS A 706 9.95 33.11 -8.92
CA LYS A 706 10.65 32.27 -7.93
C LYS A 706 9.79 31.10 -7.43
N LEU A 707 8.49 31.33 -7.20
CA LEU A 707 7.57 30.30 -6.74
C LEU A 707 7.27 29.30 -7.85
N ILE A 708 6.99 29.79 -9.06
CA ILE A 708 6.67 28.94 -10.20
C ILE A 708 7.88 28.10 -10.59
N ASP A 709 9.08 28.69 -10.67
CA ASP A 709 10.31 27.96 -10.98
C ASP A 709 10.60 26.88 -9.93
N PHE A 710 10.48 27.20 -8.63
CA PHE A 710 10.65 26.23 -7.56
C PHE A 710 9.68 25.05 -7.67
N LEU A 711 8.38 25.32 -7.76
CA LEU A 711 7.36 24.28 -7.85
C LEU A 711 7.49 23.48 -9.15
N TRP A 712 7.85 24.12 -10.26
CA TRP A 712 7.95 23.47 -11.56
C TRP A 712 9.17 22.55 -11.64
N GLU A 713 10.32 22.98 -11.13
CA GLU A 713 11.53 22.14 -11.11
C GLU A 713 11.34 20.86 -10.29
N ASP A 714 10.59 20.92 -9.18
CA ASP A 714 10.32 19.77 -8.33
C ASP A 714 9.39 18.73 -8.98
N ILE A 715 8.51 19.15 -9.90
CA ILE A 715 7.43 18.28 -10.41
C ILE A 715 7.50 18.00 -11.91
N LYS A 716 8.28 18.74 -12.69
CA LYS A 716 8.25 18.65 -14.16
C LYS A 716 8.51 17.22 -14.66
N GLU A 717 9.47 16.50 -14.07
CA GLU A 717 9.73 15.10 -14.45
C GLU A 717 8.51 14.21 -14.22
N LEU A 718 7.86 14.34 -13.06
CA LEU A 718 6.64 13.61 -12.72
C LEU A 718 5.47 13.98 -13.63
N VAL A 719 5.38 15.23 -14.10
CA VAL A 719 4.31 15.65 -15.02
C VAL A 719 4.42 14.96 -16.39
N PHE A 720 5.64 14.66 -16.86
CA PHE A 720 5.88 14.02 -18.17
C PHE A 720 6.11 12.51 -18.09
N GLN A 721 6.43 11.96 -16.93
CA GLN A 721 6.66 10.53 -16.75
C GLN A 721 5.34 9.77 -16.51
N TYR A 722 5.10 8.75 -17.33
CA TYR A 722 3.89 7.92 -17.23
C TYR A 722 4.13 6.42 -17.19
N LYS A 723 5.38 5.93 -17.31
CA LYS A 723 5.68 4.49 -17.38
C LYS A 723 5.91 3.86 -16.01
N GLY A 724 5.73 2.54 -15.92
CA GLY A 724 5.99 1.76 -14.71
C GLY A 724 4.95 2.02 -13.62
N ILE A 725 5.41 2.29 -12.39
CA ILE A 725 4.52 2.53 -11.24
C ILE A 725 3.64 3.79 -11.37
N LEU A 726 3.93 4.69 -12.31
CA LEU A 726 3.16 5.92 -12.53
C LEU A 726 2.03 5.74 -13.56
N GLU A 727 1.87 4.56 -14.18
CA GLU A 727 0.86 4.35 -15.23
C GLU A 727 -0.58 4.49 -14.71
N LYS A 728 -0.78 4.17 -13.44
CA LYS A 728 -2.10 4.05 -12.83
C LYS A 728 -2.13 4.29 -11.33
N ILE A 729 -3.33 4.53 -10.82
CA ILE A 729 -3.64 4.52 -9.40
C ILE A 729 -3.77 3.07 -8.93
N ASP A 730 -2.95 2.69 -7.96
CA ASP A 730 -2.91 1.38 -7.30
C ASP A 730 -2.18 1.54 -5.95
N PHE A 731 -2.00 0.44 -5.22
CA PHE A 731 -1.12 0.43 -4.05
C PHE A 731 0.30 0.89 -4.42
N PRO A 732 1.06 1.54 -3.49
CA PRO A 732 2.37 2.14 -3.80
C PRO A 732 3.41 1.22 -4.46
N SER A 733 3.33 -0.11 -4.26
CA SER A 733 4.22 -1.06 -4.95
C SER A 733 3.92 -1.25 -6.44
N LYS A 734 2.73 -0.83 -6.91
CA LYS A 734 2.20 -1.09 -8.26
C LYS A 734 1.59 0.16 -8.93
N GLY A 735 1.58 1.28 -8.22
CA GLY A 735 0.86 2.50 -8.58
C GLY A 735 1.27 3.69 -7.72
N GLN A 736 0.58 4.81 -7.90
CA GLN A 736 0.71 6.02 -7.08
C GLN A 736 -0.66 6.54 -6.69
N ILE A 737 -0.81 7.03 -5.46
CA ILE A 737 -2.02 7.73 -5.00
C ILE A 737 -1.71 8.64 -3.80
N GLY A 738 -2.44 9.73 -3.64
CA GLY A 738 -2.20 10.71 -2.57
C GLY A 738 -2.66 10.30 -1.16
N TYR A 739 -3.27 9.12 -0.97
CA TYR A 739 -3.70 8.62 0.35
C TYR A 739 -2.57 7.98 1.17
N TYR A 740 -1.52 7.51 0.50
CA TYR A 740 -0.46 6.68 1.06
C TYR A 740 0.91 7.25 0.67
N SER A 741 1.92 7.15 1.54
CA SER A 741 3.32 7.42 1.15
C SER A 741 3.86 6.31 0.24
N GLN A 742 4.81 6.62 -0.67
CA GLN A 742 5.26 5.66 -1.68
C GLN A 742 5.94 4.40 -1.10
N ASN A 743 6.46 4.49 0.12
CA ASN A 743 7.18 3.43 0.82
C ASN A 743 6.30 2.49 1.65
N ILE A 744 4.98 2.73 1.78
CA ILE A 744 4.09 1.88 2.58
C ILE A 744 3.58 0.68 1.78
N THR A 745 3.53 -0.48 2.44
CA THR A 745 3.03 -1.74 1.86
C THR A 745 1.53 -1.93 2.09
N LYS A 746 0.93 -2.86 1.35
CA LYS A 746 -0.50 -3.19 1.48
C LYS A 746 -0.80 -3.77 2.86
N GLU A 747 0.10 -4.60 3.37
CA GLU A 747 0.02 -5.27 4.66
C GLU A 747 0.06 -4.24 5.81
N GLU A 748 0.90 -3.21 5.70
CA GLU A 748 0.98 -2.13 6.69
C GLU A 748 -0.27 -1.24 6.69
N ILE A 749 -0.82 -0.92 5.51
CA ILE A 749 -2.11 -0.22 5.42
C ILE A 749 -3.20 -1.04 6.13
N GLN A 750 -3.14 -2.38 6.06
CA GLN A 750 -4.05 -3.24 6.80
C GLN A 750 -3.91 -3.14 8.32
N LYS A 751 -2.69 -3.19 8.83
CA LYS A 751 -2.43 -3.01 10.27
C LYS A 751 -2.93 -1.67 10.80
N VAL A 752 -2.74 -0.59 10.02
CA VAL A 752 -3.23 0.75 10.40
C VAL A 752 -4.76 0.80 10.48
N ASP A 753 -5.46 0.19 9.52
CA ASP A 753 -6.93 0.19 9.55
C ASP A 753 -7.49 -0.71 10.68
N GLU A 754 -6.79 -1.80 11.03
CA GLU A 754 -7.10 -2.62 12.22
C GLU A 754 -6.90 -1.81 13.52
N PHE A 755 -5.83 -1.02 13.62
CA PHE A 755 -5.62 -0.09 14.73
C PHE A 755 -6.73 0.96 14.84
N LEU A 756 -7.10 1.61 13.73
CA LEU A 756 -8.19 2.59 13.72
C LEU A 756 -9.52 1.97 14.19
N LYS A 757 -9.79 0.73 13.79
CA LYS A 757 -10.97 -0.02 14.24
C LYS A 757 -10.94 -0.29 15.75
N ILE A 758 -9.80 -0.69 16.31
CA ILE A 758 -9.64 -0.91 17.77
C ILE A 758 -9.87 0.41 18.54
N MET A 759 -9.35 1.52 18.01
CA MET A 759 -9.50 2.85 18.60
C MET A 759 -10.89 3.46 18.37
N ASN A 760 -11.78 2.77 17.65
CA ASN A 760 -13.09 3.28 17.25
C ASN A 760 -13.02 4.62 16.50
N LEU A 761 -12.04 4.75 15.60
CA LEU A 761 -11.81 5.92 14.76
C LEU A 761 -12.17 5.62 13.30
N ASP A 762 -12.89 6.56 12.68
CA ASP A 762 -13.34 6.43 11.29
C ASP A 762 -12.16 6.68 10.31
N PRO A 763 -11.77 5.69 9.49
CA PRO A 763 -10.65 5.84 8.55
C PRO A 763 -11.02 6.67 7.31
N THR A 764 -12.30 6.96 7.05
CA THR A 764 -12.78 7.54 5.78
C THR A 764 -12.23 8.93 5.47
N THR A 765 -11.79 9.68 6.50
CA THR A 765 -11.24 11.04 6.36
C THR A 765 -9.72 11.09 6.53
N THR A 766 -9.04 9.94 6.45
CA THR A 766 -7.62 9.80 6.80
C THR A 766 -6.67 9.69 5.60
N ARG A 767 -5.39 10.02 5.82
CA ARG A 767 -4.24 9.62 4.98
C ARG A 767 -3.14 9.00 5.85
N ILE A 768 -2.33 8.10 5.29
CA ILE A 768 -1.25 7.41 6.00
C ILE A 768 0.10 7.78 5.40
N LEU A 769 1.04 8.18 6.24
CA LEU A 769 2.44 8.35 5.87
C LEU A 769 3.29 7.39 6.70
N LYS A 770 4.06 6.53 6.04
CA LYS A 770 5.10 5.70 6.67
C LYS A 770 6.39 6.51 6.74
N GLN A 771 6.81 6.85 7.95
CA GLN A 771 8.06 7.60 8.16
C GLN A 771 9.26 6.66 8.32
N SER A 772 9.06 5.48 8.92
CA SER A 772 10.04 4.39 9.05
C SER A 772 9.31 3.04 9.17
N ASP A 773 10.03 1.93 9.28
CA ASP A 773 9.43 0.60 9.49
C ASP A 773 8.68 0.47 10.82
N SER A 774 8.94 1.35 11.79
CA SER A 774 8.30 1.37 13.11
C SER A 774 7.34 2.55 13.34
N HIS A 775 7.24 3.51 12.41
CA HIS A 775 6.48 4.74 12.63
C HIS A 775 5.53 5.09 11.46
N PHE A 776 4.23 5.15 11.79
CA PHE A 776 3.14 5.54 10.89
C PHE A 776 2.47 6.81 11.41
N GLN A 777 2.28 7.79 10.53
CA GLN A 777 1.54 9.01 10.82
C GLN A 777 0.18 8.96 10.11
N ILE A 778 -0.90 9.09 10.89
CA ILE A 778 -2.28 9.11 10.39
C ILE A 778 -2.81 10.55 10.46
N HIS A 779 -3.13 11.13 9.30
CA HIS A 779 -3.62 12.49 9.19
C HIS A 779 -5.15 12.51 9.07
N PHE A 780 -5.83 13.21 9.98
CA PHE A 780 -7.28 13.43 9.92
C PHE A 780 -7.61 14.81 9.35
N ALA A 781 -8.54 14.89 8.40
CA ALA A 781 -8.98 16.16 7.85
C ALA A 781 -9.86 16.94 8.87
N SER A 782 -9.34 18.04 9.46
CA SER A 782 -10.08 18.85 10.44
C SER A 782 -9.55 20.29 10.61
N ILE A 783 -10.37 21.20 11.19
CA ILE A 783 -9.99 22.55 11.64
C ILE A 783 -10.39 22.79 13.13
N ASN A 784 -11.56 22.30 13.56
CA ASN A 784 -12.06 22.08 14.95
C ASN A 784 -13.56 21.69 14.84
N LEU A 785 -14.08 20.81 15.71
CA LEU A 785 -15.33 20.06 15.49
C LEU A 785 -16.62 20.80 15.92
N LYS A 786 -17.56 20.96 14.97
CA LYS A 786 -19.03 20.89 15.21
C LYS A 786 -19.72 20.25 14.01
N SER A 787 -20.42 19.14 14.23
CA SER A 787 -21.28 18.49 13.23
C SER A 787 -22.72 19.03 13.33
N TYR A 788 -23.35 19.35 12.20
CA TYR A 788 -24.77 19.71 12.14
C TYR A 788 -25.53 18.69 11.30
N LYS A 789 -26.66 18.20 11.82
CA LYS A 789 -27.63 17.38 11.07
C LYS A 789 -28.56 18.33 10.30
N HIS A 790 -28.62 18.21 8.98
CA HIS A 790 -29.57 18.98 8.16
C HIS A 790 -30.74 18.08 7.73
N LYS A 791 -31.97 18.61 7.78
CA LYS A 791 -33.14 17.94 7.20
C LYS A 791 -33.24 18.30 5.72
N TYR A 792 -33.29 17.28 4.88
CA TYR A 792 -33.37 17.38 3.42
C TYR A 792 -34.82 17.63 3.00
N GLU A 793 -35.19 18.89 2.79
CA GLU A 793 -36.39 19.25 2.03
C GLU A 793 -36.37 20.76 1.78
N ASN A 794 -35.58 21.21 0.78
CA ASN A 794 -35.54 22.61 0.39
C ASN A 794 -35.31 22.75 -1.12
N LYS A 795 -35.68 23.91 -1.68
CA LYS A 795 -35.39 24.27 -3.09
C LYS A 795 -33.90 24.16 -3.47
N ILE A 796 -33.01 24.19 -2.47
CA ILE A 796 -31.56 24.10 -2.58
C ILE A 796 -31.12 22.83 -1.85
N GLU A 797 -30.41 21.97 -2.57
CA GLU A 797 -29.90 20.68 -2.11
C GLU A 797 -28.37 20.69 -2.17
N PHE A 798 -27.72 20.10 -1.18
CA PHE A 798 -26.27 20.03 -1.16
C PHE A 798 -25.75 18.80 -0.41
N ASN A 799 -24.55 18.37 -0.78
CA ASN A 799 -23.78 17.37 -0.05
C ASN A 799 -22.29 17.72 -0.17
N ILE A 800 -21.65 18.00 0.97
CA ILE A 800 -20.25 18.47 1.00
C ILE A 800 -19.50 17.67 2.07
N GLY A 801 -18.43 16.97 1.67
CA GLY A 801 -17.59 16.19 2.59
C GLY A 801 -16.86 15.05 1.89
N PHE A 802 -16.34 14.11 2.67
CA PHE A 802 -15.65 12.91 2.16
C PHE A 802 -16.65 11.78 1.93
N THR A 803 -17.07 11.55 0.69
CA THR A 803 -18.27 10.74 0.39
C THR A 803 -18.02 9.44 -0.37
N GLN A 804 -16.97 9.32 -1.19
CA GLN A 804 -16.76 8.16 -2.07
C GLN A 804 -15.36 7.56 -1.95
N SER A 805 -15.24 6.24 -1.79
CA SER A 805 -13.94 5.56 -1.59
C SER A 805 -13.30 4.97 -2.85
N GLN A 806 -13.91 5.15 -4.03
CA GLN A 806 -13.52 4.46 -5.26
C GLN A 806 -12.08 4.75 -5.74
N MET A 807 -11.51 5.89 -5.33
CA MET A 807 -10.15 6.26 -5.69
C MET A 807 -9.09 5.63 -4.78
N ASP A 808 -9.46 5.19 -3.58
CA ASP A 808 -8.59 4.43 -2.69
C ASP A 808 -8.55 2.97 -3.17
N PRO A 809 -7.37 2.40 -3.52
CA PRO A 809 -7.24 0.99 -3.89
C PRO A 809 -7.82 0.00 -2.87
N LYS A 810 -7.92 0.41 -1.60
CA LYS A 810 -8.52 -0.38 -0.52
C LYS A 810 -10.02 -0.10 -0.29
N ASN A 811 -10.59 0.93 -0.92
CA ASN A 811 -11.97 1.40 -0.74
C ASN A 811 -12.34 1.77 0.70
N THR A 812 -11.38 2.21 1.52
CA THR A 812 -11.58 2.58 2.93
C THR A 812 -11.61 4.10 3.12
N ARG A 813 -10.75 4.84 2.43
CA ARG A 813 -10.63 6.30 2.50
C ARG A 813 -11.47 6.97 1.43
N ASN A 814 -12.21 8.01 1.80
CA ASN A 814 -13.10 8.72 0.89
C ASN A 814 -12.40 9.92 0.23
N GLU A 815 -12.75 10.20 -1.02
CA GLU A 815 -12.41 11.42 -1.73
C GLU A 815 -13.40 12.53 -1.32
N PHE A 816 -12.90 13.78 -1.29
CA PHE A 816 -13.75 14.93 -1.05
C PHE A 816 -14.71 15.18 -2.23
N GLN A 817 -15.94 15.55 -1.94
CA GLN A 817 -16.95 15.91 -2.91
C GLN A 817 -17.84 17.04 -2.38
N GLY A 818 -18.10 18.04 -3.21
CA GLY A 818 -19.03 19.12 -2.93
C GLY A 818 -20.06 19.28 -4.04
N ILE A 819 -21.31 18.90 -3.77
CA ILE A 819 -22.43 19.02 -4.70
C ILE A 819 -23.36 20.10 -4.18
N VAL A 820 -23.75 21.03 -5.05
CA VAL A 820 -24.79 22.03 -4.81
C VAL A 820 -25.73 22.02 -6.00
N ALA A 821 -27.01 21.77 -5.76
CA ALA A 821 -28.01 21.59 -6.80
C ALA A 821 -29.36 22.19 -6.41
N LEU A 822 -30.20 22.47 -7.40
CA LEU A 822 -31.54 23.01 -7.21
C LEU A 822 -32.59 21.97 -7.55
N ALA A 823 -33.65 21.89 -6.75
CA ALA A 823 -34.74 20.97 -7.01
C ALA A 823 -35.62 21.45 -8.18
N ASN A 824 -35.87 20.60 -9.17
CA ASN A 824 -36.80 20.90 -10.24
C ASN A 824 -38.22 20.47 -9.83
N LYS A 825 -39.04 21.44 -9.41
CA LYS A 825 -40.37 21.17 -8.82
C LYS A 825 -41.29 20.35 -9.75
N GLN A 826 -41.41 20.76 -11.01
CA GLN A 826 -42.31 20.09 -11.97
C GLN A 826 -41.91 18.65 -12.22
N LYS A 827 -40.61 18.39 -12.42
CA LYS A 827 -40.11 17.05 -12.68
C LYS A 827 -40.13 16.15 -11.44
N ASN A 828 -39.96 16.73 -10.26
CA ASN A 828 -40.13 16.02 -9.00
C ASN A 828 -41.58 15.57 -8.79
N GLU A 829 -42.57 16.40 -9.15
CA GLU A 829 -43.98 16.00 -9.11
C GLU A 829 -44.28 14.83 -10.06
N ILE A 830 -43.70 14.82 -11.27
CA ILE A 830 -43.80 13.71 -12.23
C ILE A 830 -43.16 12.43 -11.67
N THR A 831 -41.95 12.55 -11.12
CA THR A 831 -41.23 11.41 -10.53
C THR A 831 -41.97 10.83 -9.32
N GLN A 832 -42.58 11.69 -8.50
CA GLN A 832 -43.39 11.24 -7.36
C GLN A 832 -44.61 10.44 -7.82
N LYS A 833 -45.28 10.83 -8.92
CA LYS A 833 -46.38 10.04 -9.50
C LYS A 833 -45.91 8.66 -9.97
N PHE A 834 -44.71 8.55 -10.52
CA PHE A 834 -44.10 7.26 -10.87
C PHE A 834 -43.85 6.41 -9.61
N ILE A 835 -43.26 6.99 -8.56
CA ILE A 835 -43.00 6.32 -7.28
C ILE A 835 -44.29 5.87 -6.60
N ASP A 836 -45.36 6.65 -6.68
CA ASP A 836 -46.66 6.27 -6.12
C ASP A 836 -47.27 5.05 -6.82
N LYS A 837 -46.88 4.80 -8.06
CA LYS A 837 -47.26 3.61 -8.84
C LYS A 837 -46.18 2.52 -8.89
N ILE A 838 -45.10 2.65 -8.13
CA ILE A 838 -43.91 1.79 -8.24
C ILE A 838 -44.21 0.31 -8.11
N GLN A 839 -45.22 -0.04 -7.31
CA GLN A 839 -45.65 -1.42 -7.09
C GLN A 839 -46.06 -2.10 -8.41
N THR A 840 -46.72 -1.37 -9.32
CA THR A 840 -47.11 -1.90 -10.64
C THR A 840 -45.91 -2.24 -11.51
N PHE A 841 -44.77 -1.55 -11.33
CA PHE A 841 -43.53 -1.80 -12.06
C PHE A 841 -42.69 -2.90 -11.41
N LEU A 842 -42.71 -3.02 -10.09
CA LEU A 842 -42.05 -4.14 -9.39
C LEU A 842 -42.66 -5.49 -9.80
N ASP A 843 -43.97 -5.53 -10.07
CA ASP A 843 -44.66 -6.74 -10.52
C ASP A 843 -44.31 -7.13 -11.97
N LEU A 844 -43.67 -6.26 -12.74
CA LEU A 844 -43.15 -6.57 -14.09
C LEU A 844 -41.78 -7.26 -14.06
N LEU A 845 -41.06 -7.19 -12.94
CA LEU A 845 -39.72 -7.77 -12.81
C LEU A 845 -39.78 -9.31 -12.93
N PRO A 846 -38.77 -9.95 -13.54
CA PRO A 846 -38.84 -11.35 -13.96
C PRO A 846 -38.59 -12.35 -12.81
N TRP A 847 -38.95 -12.00 -11.57
CA TRP A 847 -38.92 -12.91 -10.43
C TRP A 847 -40.27 -12.94 -9.70
N PRO A 848 -40.62 -14.06 -9.04
CA PRO A 848 -41.87 -14.17 -8.32
C PRO A 848 -41.98 -13.15 -7.18
N ARG A 849 -43.22 -12.73 -6.85
CA ARG A 849 -43.49 -11.76 -5.77
C ARG A 849 -42.85 -12.13 -4.44
N GLN A 850 -42.69 -13.41 -4.14
CA GLN A 850 -42.07 -13.90 -2.91
C GLN A 850 -40.55 -13.61 -2.81
N PHE A 851 -39.90 -13.31 -3.94
CA PHE A 851 -38.50 -12.87 -4.06
C PHE A 851 -38.37 -11.35 -4.00
N GLU A 852 -39.47 -10.64 -3.74
CA GLU A 852 -39.50 -9.20 -3.50
C GLU A 852 -39.81 -8.90 -2.03
N ASN A 853 -39.44 -7.71 -1.56
CA ASN A 853 -39.73 -7.27 -0.20
C ASN A 853 -41.25 -7.11 0.01
N GLN A 854 -41.76 -7.55 1.17
CA GLN A 854 -43.21 -7.49 1.49
C GLN A 854 -43.74 -6.06 1.54
N GLU A 855 -42.98 -5.17 2.17
CA GLU A 855 -43.19 -3.71 2.11
C GLU A 855 -42.03 -3.08 1.36
N PHE A 856 -42.30 -2.58 0.15
CA PHE A 856 -41.33 -1.78 -0.57
C PHE A 856 -41.30 -0.38 0.05
N LYS A 857 -40.19 -0.04 0.74
CA LYS A 857 -39.98 1.31 1.24
C LYS A 857 -39.85 2.26 0.05
N LYS A 858 -40.83 3.15 -0.14
CA LYS A 858 -40.80 4.14 -1.23
C LYS A 858 -39.47 4.90 -1.20
N PRO A 859 -38.63 4.81 -2.25
CA PRO A 859 -37.36 5.51 -2.28
C PRO A 859 -37.64 7.00 -2.34
N TYR A 860 -36.92 7.78 -1.55
CA TYR A 860 -36.94 9.23 -1.70
C TYR A 860 -36.09 9.58 -2.92
N PHE A 861 -36.71 10.10 -3.97
CA PHE A 861 -36.03 10.45 -5.22
C PHE A 861 -36.25 11.91 -5.58
N THR A 862 -35.19 12.61 -5.96
CA THR A 862 -35.27 14.00 -6.42
C THR A 862 -34.49 14.22 -7.70
N GLN A 863 -35.15 14.77 -8.72
CA GLN A 863 -34.52 15.39 -9.88
C GLN A 863 -34.03 16.80 -9.55
N LEU A 864 -32.75 17.02 -9.84
CA LEU A 864 -32.00 18.20 -9.48
C LEU A 864 -31.27 18.76 -10.71
N SER A 865 -31.02 20.06 -10.68
CA SER A 865 -30.14 20.76 -11.61
C SER A 865 -28.91 21.23 -10.84
N SER A 866 -27.74 20.64 -11.14
CA SER A 866 -26.47 21.00 -10.50
C SER A 866 -26.10 22.44 -10.84
N ILE A 867 -25.77 23.23 -9.81
CA ILE A 867 -25.06 24.50 -9.98
C ILE A 867 -23.56 24.25 -9.88
N SER A 868 -23.17 23.35 -8.97
CA SER A 868 -21.78 23.00 -8.71
C SER A 868 -21.67 21.51 -8.44
N TYR A 869 -20.66 20.92 -9.06
CA TYR A 869 -20.18 19.58 -8.78
C TYR A 869 -18.66 19.64 -8.64
N ALA A 870 -18.20 19.97 -7.44
CA ALA A 870 -16.79 20.13 -7.11
C ALA A 870 -16.22 18.79 -6.63
N SER A 871 -15.68 18.01 -7.56
CA SER A 871 -15.23 16.62 -7.37
C SER A 871 -14.30 16.24 -8.52
N SER A 872 -13.47 15.21 -8.32
CA SER A 872 -12.65 14.67 -9.40
C SER A 872 -13.47 13.89 -10.45
N MET A 873 -14.68 13.47 -10.09
CA MET A 873 -15.61 12.75 -10.96
C MET A 873 -17.03 13.29 -10.80
N ILE A 874 -17.70 13.54 -11.92
CA ILE A 874 -19.10 13.97 -11.98
C ILE A 874 -19.98 12.76 -12.25
N LEU A 875 -20.85 12.43 -11.29
CA LEU A 875 -21.82 11.36 -11.41
C LEU A 875 -23.23 11.95 -11.51
N PRO A 876 -23.97 11.73 -12.61
CA PRO A 876 -25.31 12.27 -12.75
C PRO A 876 -26.33 11.59 -11.82
N GLY A 877 -26.11 10.33 -11.43
CA GLY A 877 -26.94 9.62 -10.44
C GLY A 877 -26.24 9.55 -9.08
N LEU A 878 -26.97 9.85 -8.01
CA LEU A 878 -26.44 9.92 -6.64
C LEU A 878 -27.30 9.11 -5.66
N ASN A 879 -26.64 8.37 -4.77
CA ASN A 879 -27.27 7.66 -3.66
C ASN A 879 -26.66 8.12 -2.33
N LEU A 880 -27.41 8.93 -1.60
CA LEU A 880 -26.92 9.65 -0.41
C LEU A 880 -27.73 9.31 0.85
N PRO A 881 -27.11 9.27 2.04
CA PRO A 881 -25.66 9.36 2.28
C PRO A 881 -24.93 8.08 1.82
N SER A 882 -23.61 8.09 1.72
CA SER A 882 -22.82 6.88 1.37
C SER A 882 -22.64 5.90 2.53
N LEU A 883 -22.80 6.37 3.77
CA LEU A 883 -22.68 5.58 5.01
C LEU A 883 -23.83 4.57 5.13
N LEU A 884 -23.48 3.28 5.18
CA LEU A 884 -24.43 2.17 5.24
C LEU A 884 -25.31 2.21 6.50
N GLU A 885 -24.73 2.57 7.65
CA GLU A 885 -25.44 2.65 8.93
C GLU A 885 -26.57 3.69 8.92
N ILE A 886 -26.32 4.86 8.32
CA ILE A 886 -27.34 5.90 8.14
C ILE A 886 -28.39 5.44 7.13
N ARG A 887 -27.99 4.77 6.05
CA ARG A 887 -28.96 4.20 5.08
C ARG A 887 -29.92 3.20 5.73
N GLN A 888 -29.41 2.38 6.64
CA GLN A 888 -30.21 1.36 7.33
C GLN A 888 -31.12 1.96 8.41
N SER A 889 -30.64 2.97 9.15
CA SER A 889 -31.37 3.57 10.26
C SER A 889 -32.31 4.71 9.84
N GLU A 890 -31.86 5.61 8.98
CA GLU A 890 -32.56 6.84 8.60
C GLU A 890 -33.11 6.82 7.16
N GLY A 891 -32.64 5.90 6.32
CA GLY A 891 -33.08 5.74 4.92
C GLY A 891 -32.12 6.34 3.90
N LEU A 892 -32.49 6.28 2.61
CA LEU A 892 -31.64 6.71 1.50
C LEU A 892 -32.37 7.72 0.59
N LYS A 893 -31.62 8.70 0.08
CA LYS A 893 -32.04 9.66 -0.95
C LYS A 893 -31.33 9.34 -2.25
N ASN A 894 -32.13 9.10 -3.28
CA ASN A 894 -31.67 9.03 -4.65
C ASN A 894 -31.83 10.39 -5.31
N ALA A 895 -30.86 10.79 -6.14
CA ALA A 895 -30.98 12.00 -6.92
C ALA A 895 -30.43 11.83 -8.34
N LEU A 896 -31.06 12.54 -9.28
CA LEU A 896 -30.60 12.67 -10.66
C LEU A 896 -30.27 14.13 -10.96
N LEU A 897 -29.01 14.39 -11.33
CA LEU A 897 -28.53 15.66 -11.83
C LEU A 897 -28.66 15.68 -13.37
N GLU A 898 -29.82 16.11 -13.86
CA GLU A 898 -30.16 15.99 -15.27
C GLU A 898 -29.26 16.85 -16.17
N ASN A 899 -28.86 18.03 -15.69
CA ASN A 899 -27.96 18.92 -16.43
C ASN A 899 -26.49 18.46 -16.39
N CYS A 900 -26.16 17.40 -15.65
CA CYS A 900 -24.88 16.71 -15.70
C CYS A 900 -24.89 15.51 -16.67
N LEU A 901 -26.01 15.19 -17.31
CA LEU A 901 -26.07 14.14 -18.32
C LEU A 901 -25.19 14.53 -19.52
N SER A 902 -24.22 13.68 -19.85
CA SER A 902 -23.30 13.92 -20.95
C SER A 902 -24.04 14.01 -22.29
N LYS A 903 -23.59 14.91 -23.18
CA LYS A 903 -23.99 14.96 -24.59
C LYS A 903 -22.82 14.49 -25.47
N ILE A 904 -23.10 13.60 -26.41
CA ILE A 904 -22.23 13.10 -27.47
C ILE A 904 -22.54 13.97 -28.67
N LYS A 905 -21.56 14.77 -29.08
CA LYS A 905 -21.72 15.66 -30.22
C LYS A 905 -21.22 15.03 -31.52
N ASN A 906 -20.17 14.21 -31.45
CA ASN A 906 -19.55 13.49 -32.58
C ASN A 906 -18.74 12.28 -32.06
N GLY A 907 -18.32 11.38 -32.97
CA GLY A 907 -17.28 10.37 -32.70
C GLY A 907 -17.77 9.03 -32.11
N ILE A 908 -19.01 8.62 -32.40
CA ILE A 908 -19.49 7.29 -32.03
C ILE A 908 -18.84 6.25 -32.95
N GLN A 909 -17.92 5.46 -32.40
CA GLN A 909 -17.22 4.38 -33.11
C GLN A 909 -18.03 3.10 -33.12
N PHE A 910 -17.71 2.17 -34.02
CA PHE A 910 -18.28 0.82 -34.14
C PHE A 910 -19.74 0.71 -34.65
N PHE A 911 -20.51 1.80 -34.73
CA PHE A 911 -21.90 1.78 -35.23
C PHE A 911 -22.01 2.37 -36.63
N ASN A 912 -23.03 1.99 -37.40
CA ASN A 912 -23.32 2.61 -38.70
C ASN A 912 -23.81 4.07 -38.53
N LYS A 913 -23.77 4.87 -39.60
CA LYS A 913 -24.13 6.32 -39.52
C LYS A 913 -25.54 6.59 -39.03
N GLN A 914 -26.49 5.69 -39.31
CA GLN A 914 -27.88 5.84 -38.89
C GLN A 914 -28.01 5.65 -37.37
N ASP A 915 -27.41 4.59 -36.83
CA ASP A 915 -27.38 4.32 -35.39
C ASP A 915 -26.60 5.38 -34.62
N GLN A 916 -25.49 5.89 -35.19
CA GLN A 916 -24.78 7.04 -34.62
C GLN A 916 -25.71 8.26 -34.48
N GLN A 917 -26.50 8.55 -35.51
CA GLN A 917 -27.43 9.68 -35.48
C GLN A 917 -28.57 9.46 -34.47
N HIS A 918 -29.12 8.24 -34.40
CA HIS A 918 -30.14 7.88 -33.42
C HIS A 918 -29.62 8.03 -31.98
N LEU A 919 -28.41 7.52 -31.70
CA LEU A 919 -27.75 7.68 -30.41
C LEU A 919 -27.54 9.15 -30.05
N ILE A 920 -27.09 9.99 -30.99
CA ILE A 920 -26.92 11.44 -30.75
C ILE A 920 -28.26 12.11 -30.45
N ASN A 921 -29.32 11.76 -31.17
CA ASN A 921 -30.65 12.36 -31.03
C ASN A 921 -31.29 12.02 -29.67
N TRP A 922 -31.19 10.76 -29.22
CA TRP A 922 -31.93 10.24 -28.07
C TRP A 922 -31.10 10.08 -26.79
N GLN A 923 -29.82 10.44 -26.79
CA GLN A 923 -28.92 10.19 -25.66
C GLN A 923 -29.42 10.70 -24.31
N LYS A 924 -30.06 11.87 -24.28
CA LYS A 924 -30.52 12.47 -23.02
C LYS A 924 -31.59 11.57 -22.38
N GLN A 925 -32.55 11.10 -23.17
CA GLN A 925 -33.61 10.18 -22.77
C GLN A 925 -33.04 8.81 -22.41
N VAL A 926 -32.09 8.30 -23.19
CA VAL A 926 -31.38 7.05 -22.90
C VAL A 926 -30.68 7.10 -21.54
N SER A 927 -29.90 8.16 -21.29
CA SER A 927 -29.16 8.32 -20.04
C SER A 927 -30.11 8.52 -18.86
N PHE A 928 -31.22 9.22 -19.07
CA PHE A 928 -32.29 9.38 -18.11
C PHE A 928 -32.90 8.02 -17.73
N HIS A 929 -33.37 7.22 -18.69
CA HIS A 929 -33.94 5.88 -18.42
C HIS A 929 -32.95 4.98 -17.68
N LEU A 930 -31.71 4.88 -18.18
CA LEU A 930 -30.68 4.04 -17.57
C LEU A 930 -30.40 4.40 -16.12
N ILE A 931 -30.37 5.70 -15.77
CA ILE A 931 -30.08 6.13 -14.39
C ILE A 931 -31.34 6.03 -13.52
N MET A 932 -32.49 6.49 -14.01
CA MET A 932 -33.75 6.48 -13.26
C MET A 932 -34.13 5.07 -12.82
N PHE A 933 -34.13 4.11 -13.74
CA PHE A 933 -34.50 2.73 -13.42
C PHE A 933 -33.44 2.06 -12.54
N ASN A 934 -32.14 2.32 -12.77
CA ASN A 934 -31.08 1.77 -11.93
C ASN A 934 -31.23 2.22 -10.46
N GLN A 935 -31.51 3.51 -10.22
CA GLN A 935 -31.60 4.04 -8.86
C GLN A 935 -32.90 3.69 -8.14
N ILE A 936 -34.03 3.69 -8.85
CA ILE A 936 -35.34 3.47 -8.23
C ILE A 936 -35.65 1.98 -8.12
N LEU A 937 -35.46 1.23 -9.20
CA LEU A 937 -35.84 -0.17 -9.30
C LEU A 937 -34.65 -1.10 -9.17
N GLY A 938 -33.49 -0.77 -9.73
CA GLY A 938 -32.28 -1.58 -9.62
C GLY A 938 -31.88 -1.75 -8.15
N ALA A 939 -31.37 -0.71 -7.52
CA ALA A 939 -30.88 -0.75 -6.14
C ALA A 939 -31.98 -1.03 -5.08
N GLY A 940 -33.24 -0.73 -5.41
CA GLY A 940 -34.37 -0.86 -4.47
C GLY A 940 -35.09 -2.21 -4.45
N SER A 941 -34.90 -3.05 -5.47
CA SER A 941 -35.66 -4.30 -5.64
C SER A 941 -34.86 -5.56 -5.28
N GLY A 942 -35.58 -6.63 -4.95
CA GLY A 942 -35.04 -7.93 -4.59
C GLY A 942 -34.95 -8.16 -3.08
N LYS A 943 -35.35 -9.36 -2.67
CA LYS A 943 -35.30 -9.82 -1.27
C LYS A 943 -34.12 -10.76 -1.03
N LEU A 944 -33.36 -10.50 0.02
CA LEU A 944 -32.38 -11.46 0.56
C LEU A 944 -33.06 -12.40 1.56
N PHE A 945 -32.87 -13.70 1.39
CA PHE A 945 -33.34 -14.71 2.33
C PHE A 945 -32.30 -14.94 3.42
N TYR A 946 -32.66 -14.76 4.69
CA TYR A 946 -31.72 -14.91 5.80
C TYR A 946 -32.36 -15.49 7.05
N GLN A 947 -31.52 -16.00 7.95
CA GLN A 947 -31.86 -16.45 9.29
C GLN A 947 -31.48 -15.36 10.31
N ASN A 948 -32.44 -14.93 11.13
CA ASN A 948 -32.21 -13.89 12.14
C ASN A 948 -31.52 -14.44 13.40
N GLU A 949 -31.20 -13.56 14.37
CA GLU A 949 -30.51 -13.93 15.61
C GLU A 949 -31.28 -14.94 16.50
N GLN A 950 -32.60 -15.05 16.29
CA GLN A 950 -33.49 -15.96 17.00
C GLN A 950 -33.70 -17.28 16.23
N ASN A 951 -32.89 -17.55 15.21
CA ASN A 951 -32.97 -18.71 14.32
C ASN A 951 -34.28 -18.81 13.52
N GLN A 952 -34.95 -17.68 13.30
CA GLN A 952 -36.16 -17.61 12.47
C GLN A 952 -35.79 -17.16 11.06
N LEU A 953 -36.38 -17.82 10.06
CA LEU A 953 -36.23 -17.44 8.65
C LEU A 953 -37.16 -16.27 8.31
N ASN A 954 -36.69 -15.32 7.50
CA ASN A 954 -37.53 -14.23 6.99
C ASN A 954 -38.43 -14.64 5.80
N PHE A 955 -38.55 -15.93 5.53
CA PHE A 955 -39.33 -16.52 4.44
C PHE A 955 -39.86 -17.91 4.84
N ASP A 956 -40.92 -18.38 4.18
CA ASP A 956 -41.46 -19.72 4.39
C ASP A 956 -40.73 -20.74 3.50
N GLN A 957 -39.86 -21.54 4.11
CA GLN A 957 -39.06 -22.56 3.42
C GLN A 957 -39.89 -23.70 2.82
N ASN A 958 -41.10 -23.95 3.35
CA ASN A 958 -41.96 -25.04 2.88
C ASN A 958 -42.78 -24.63 1.66
N GLN A 959 -43.12 -23.34 1.53
CA GLN A 959 -43.90 -22.82 0.41
C GLN A 959 -43.03 -22.27 -0.72
N LEU A 960 -41.85 -21.73 -0.41
CA LEU A 960 -41.02 -21.06 -1.40
C LEU A 960 -40.19 -22.03 -2.24
N LYS A 961 -40.33 -21.94 -3.56
CA LYS A 961 -39.54 -22.71 -4.54
C LYS A 961 -38.68 -21.79 -5.39
N ASN A 962 -37.50 -22.27 -5.75
CA ASN A 962 -36.61 -21.58 -6.69
C ASN A 962 -37.22 -21.62 -8.10
N PRO A 963 -37.43 -20.46 -8.77
CA PRO A 963 -38.07 -20.42 -10.08
C PRO A 963 -37.26 -21.08 -11.20
N LEU A 964 -35.94 -21.25 -11.03
CA LEU A 964 -35.06 -21.79 -12.07
C LEU A 964 -35.06 -23.33 -12.11
N ASN A 965 -35.30 -24.00 -10.98
CA ASN A 965 -35.22 -25.45 -10.88
C ASN A 965 -36.40 -26.09 -10.11
N ASN A 966 -37.34 -25.28 -9.63
CA ASN A 966 -38.54 -25.66 -8.89
C ASN A 966 -38.28 -26.44 -7.58
N GLN A 967 -37.05 -26.38 -7.04
CA GLN A 967 -36.68 -27.01 -5.77
C GLN A 967 -36.92 -26.07 -4.58
N LYS A 968 -37.02 -26.64 -3.37
CA LYS A 968 -37.09 -25.84 -2.13
C LYS A 968 -35.83 -25.00 -1.95
N ILE A 969 -35.97 -23.83 -1.34
CA ILE A 969 -34.83 -22.99 -0.99
C ILE A 969 -34.05 -23.62 0.17
N THR A 970 -32.83 -24.08 -0.09
CA THR A 970 -31.91 -24.68 0.90
C THR A 970 -30.70 -23.79 1.21
N LYS A 971 -30.47 -22.75 0.40
CA LYS A 971 -29.39 -21.77 0.60
C LYS A 971 -29.98 -20.40 0.93
N PHE A 972 -29.51 -19.81 2.02
CA PHE A 972 -29.88 -18.50 2.54
C PHE A 972 -28.75 -17.99 3.44
N TYR A 973 -28.69 -16.68 3.68
CA TYR A 973 -27.66 -16.05 4.51
C TYR A 973 -27.81 -16.48 5.97
N GLN A 974 -26.72 -16.97 6.54
CA GLN A 974 -26.62 -17.36 7.94
C GLN A 974 -26.43 -16.15 8.85
N LYS A 975 -26.45 -16.39 10.17
CA LYS A 975 -26.15 -15.37 11.17
C LYS A 975 -24.77 -14.74 10.87
N ASN A 976 -24.72 -13.41 10.81
CA ASN A 976 -23.54 -12.59 10.47
C ASN A 976 -23.08 -12.63 9.01
N GLU A 977 -23.81 -13.28 8.10
CA GLU A 977 -23.53 -13.21 6.67
C GLU A 977 -24.32 -12.08 5.99
N ASN A 978 -23.72 -11.48 4.96
CA ASN A 978 -24.38 -10.53 4.07
C ASN A 978 -23.92 -10.76 2.62
N PHE A 979 -24.53 -10.04 1.67
CA PHE A 979 -24.22 -10.17 0.25
C PHE A 979 -22.72 -10.04 -0.05
N TYR A 980 -22.04 -9.07 0.57
CA TYR A 980 -20.60 -8.84 0.35
C TYR A 980 -19.72 -9.91 1.00
N SER A 981 -20.08 -10.44 2.17
CA SER A 981 -19.29 -11.49 2.82
C SER A 981 -19.34 -12.82 2.05
N VAL A 982 -20.48 -13.11 1.40
CA VAL A 982 -20.67 -14.36 0.63
C VAL A 982 -20.09 -14.24 -0.78
N PHE A 983 -20.37 -13.15 -1.50
CA PHE A 983 -19.95 -12.98 -2.89
C PHE A 983 -18.53 -12.42 -3.05
N LYS A 984 -17.93 -11.89 -1.97
CA LYS A 984 -16.55 -11.40 -1.91
C LYS A 984 -16.24 -10.44 -3.08
N GLU A 985 -15.20 -10.70 -3.86
CA GLU A 985 -14.76 -9.87 -4.99
C GLU A 985 -15.81 -9.75 -6.10
N LEU A 986 -16.73 -10.72 -6.22
CA LEU A 986 -17.81 -10.71 -7.22
C LEU A 986 -19.05 -9.92 -6.77
N ALA A 987 -19.16 -9.55 -5.49
CA ALA A 987 -20.36 -8.89 -4.97
C ALA A 987 -20.69 -7.61 -5.76
N PHE A 988 -19.72 -6.71 -5.86
CA PHE A 988 -19.91 -5.44 -6.55
C PHE A 988 -20.18 -5.57 -8.07
N PRO A 989 -19.36 -6.29 -8.86
CA PRO A 989 -19.63 -6.43 -10.30
C PRO A 989 -20.96 -7.15 -10.57
N TYR A 990 -21.35 -8.13 -9.75
CA TYR A 990 -22.61 -8.85 -9.89
C TYR A 990 -23.81 -7.94 -9.62
N GLU A 991 -23.78 -7.15 -8.54
CA GLU A 991 -24.88 -6.25 -8.22
C GLU A 991 -25.03 -5.13 -9.25
N GLN A 992 -23.91 -4.59 -9.77
CA GLN A 992 -23.95 -3.64 -10.88
C GLN A 992 -24.54 -4.25 -12.15
N CYS A 993 -24.18 -5.50 -12.48
CA CYS A 993 -24.77 -6.24 -13.58
C CYS A 993 -26.29 -6.37 -13.42
N ARG A 994 -26.78 -6.73 -12.23
CA ARG A 994 -28.22 -6.84 -11.95
C ARG A 994 -28.94 -5.50 -12.16
N GLN A 995 -28.41 -4.41 -11.61
CA GLN A 995 -29.02 -3.07 -11.69
C GLN A 995 -29.06 -2.51 -13.12
N ASP A 996 -27.96 -2.67 -13.87
CA ASP A 996 -27.91 -2.25 -15.27
C ASP A 996 -28.88 -3.11 -16.13
N THR A 997 -29.01 -4.42 -15.86
CA THR A 997 -29.97 -5.31 -16.54
C THR A 997 -31.43 -4.90 -16.30
N ILE A 998 -31.79 -4.57 -15.05
CA ILE A 998 -33.13 -4.09 -14.71
C ILE A 998 -33.45 -2.80 -15.48
N SER A 999 -32.45 -1.96 -15.72
CA SER A 999 -32.63 -0.70 -16.42
C SER A 999 -32.91 -0.90 -17.92
N LEU A 1000 -32.21 -1.85 -18.55
CA LEU A 1000 -32.50 -2.29 -19.92
C LEU A 1000 -33.91 -2.89 -20.02
N TYR A 1001 -34.22 -3.83 -19.12
CA TYR A 1001 -35.51 -4.50 -19.10
C TYR A 1001 -36.68 -3.54 -18.85
N MET A 1002 -36.55 -2.61 -17.89
CA MET A 1002 -37.59 -1.61 -17.61
C MET A 1002 -37.77 -0.60 -18.73
N SER A 1003 -36.74 -0.32 -19.53
CA SER A 1003 -36.88 0.52 -20.72
C SER A 1003 -37.74 -0.11 -21.82
N CYS A 1004 -38.00 -1.42 -21.74
CA CYS A 1004 -38.87 -2.16 -22.66
C CYS A 1004 -40.38 -1.96 -22.38
N PHE A 1005 -40.76 -1.18 -21.36
CA PHE A 1005 -42.16 -0.97 -20.99
C PHE A 1005 -42.60 0.49 -21.24
N PRO A 1006 -43.46 0.76 -22.24
CA PRO A 1006 -43.88 2.12 -22.59
C PRO A 1006 -44.61 2.82 -21.45
N GLN A 1007 -45.27 2.08 -20.55
CA GLN A 1007 -45.98 2.66 -19.39
C GLN A 1007 -45.03 3.43 -18.46
N ALA A 1008 -43.75 3.05 -18.40
CA ALA A 1008 -42.75 3.76 -17.60
C ALA A 1008 -42.39 5.10 -18.24
N THR A 1009 -42.19 5.12 -19.56
CA THR A 1009 -41.91 6.35 -20.34
C THR A 1009 -43.12 7.28 -20.36
N ASP A 1010 -44.34 6.77 -20.51
CA ASP A 1010 -45.57 7.57 -20.47
C ASP A 1010 -45.73 8.33 -19.14
N LEU A 1011 -45.33 7.73 -18.02
CA LEU A 1011 -45.37 8.41 -16.72
C LEU A 1011 -44.22 9.39 -16.52
N LEU A 1012 -42.99 9.03 -16.88
CA LEU A 1012 -41.79 9.82 -16.58
C LEU A 1012 -41.49 10.92 -17.61
N GLN A 1013 -41.87 10.67 -18.87
CA GLN A 1013 -41.53 11.45 -20.05
C GLN A 1013 -42.69 11.38 -21.08
N PRO A 1014 -43.92 11.80 -20.72
CA PRO A 1014 -45.11 11.64 -21.56
C PRO A 1014 -44.94 12.24 -22.96
N GLU A 1015 -44.19 13.34 -23.08
CA GLU A 1015 -43.89 14.01 -24.35
C GLU A 1015 -43.06 13.16 -25.33
N PHE A 1016 -42.42 12.09 -24.85
CA PHE A 1016 -41.59 11.20 -25.65
C PHE A 1016 -42.20 9.80 -25.83
N ASN A 1017 -43.40 9.55 -25.32
CA ASN A 1017 -44.03 8.22 -25.35
C ASN A 1017 -44.26 7.71 -26.79
N GLU A 1018 -44.65 8.59 -27.72
CA GLU A 1018 -44.81 8.24 -29.15
C GLU A 1018 -43.49 7.81 -29.82
N LYS A 1019 -42.34 8.13 -29.21
CA LYS A 1019 -40.99 7.80 -29.68
C LYS A 1019 -40.31 6.75 -28.80
N TRP A 1020 -41.07 6.09 -27.94
CA TRP A 1020 -40.55 5.12 -26.97
C TRP A 1020 -39.74 3.99 -27.62
N GLU A 1021 -40.20 3.41 -28.73
CA GLU A 1021 -39.48 2.34 -29.44
C GLU A 1021 -38.09 2.78 -29.89
N GLU A 1022 -37.97 4.00 -30.46
CA GLU A 1022 -36.69 4.55 -30.89
C GLU A 1022 -35.75 4.79 -29.69
N ILE A 1023 -36.31 5.25 -28.56
CA ILE A 1023 -35.55 5.48 -27.33
C ILE A 1023 -35.10 4.15 -26.73
N CYS A 1024 -35.97 3.15 -26.67
CA CYS A 1024 -35.68 1.81 -26.16
C CYS A 1024 -34.54 1.17 -26.97
N TYR A 1025 -34.64 1.20 -28.29
CA TYR A 1025 -33.56 0.78 -29.19
C TYR A 1025 -32.23 1.49 -28.87
N CYS A 1026 -32.26 2.82 -28.71
CA CYS A 1026 -31.06 3.57 -28.35
C CYS A 1026 -30.52 3.25 -26.94
N VAL A 1027 -31.35 2.77 -26.01
CA VAL A 1027 -30.91 2.32 -24.68
C VAL A 1027 -30.00 1.09 -24.82
N PHE A 1028 -30.39 0.11 -25.63
CA PHE A 1028 -29.57 -1.08 -25.92
C PHE A 1028 -28.29 -0.72 -26.67
N LEU A 1029 -28.37 0.07 -27.75
CA LEU A 1029 -27.19 0.52 -28.48
C LEU A 1029 -26.19 1.27 -27.59
N SER A 1030 -26.69 2.18 -26.74
CA SER A 1030 -25.84 2.94 -25.82
C SER A 1030 -25.17 2.03 -24.79
N PHE A 1031 -25.89 1.00 -24.33
CA PHE A 1031 -25.36 0.03 -23.40
C PHE A 1031 -24.25 -0.84 -24.03
N ILE A 1032 -24.47 -1.36 -25.25
CA ILE A 1032 -23.48 -2.11 -26.01
C ILE A 1032 -22.23 -1.26 -26.23
N ARG A 1033 -22.42 0.00 -26.65
CA ARG A 1033 -21.34 0.98 -26.78
C ARG A 1033 -20.54 1.11 -25.49
N MET A 1034 -21.22 1.24 -24.35
CA MET A 1034 -20.58 1.37 -23.03
C MET A 1034 -19.80 0.11 -22.64
N ALA A 1035 -20.30 -1.09 -22.95
CA ALA A 1035 -19.61 -2.35 -22.67
C ALA A 1035 -18.32 -2.50 -23.48
N ILE A 1036 -18.36 -2.16 -24.78
CA ILE A 1036 -17.20 -2.25 -25.67
C ILE A 1036 -16.15 -1.21 -25.32
N HIS A 1037 -16.55 0.04 -25.08
CA HIS A 1037 -15.62 1.04 -24.54
C HIS A 1037 -15.06 0.64 -23.17
N GLY A 1038 -15.77 -0.19 -22.40
CA GLY A 1038 -15.31 -0.74 -21.13
C GLY A 1038 -14.09 -1.65 -21.27
N LEU A 1039 -13.84 -2.24 -22.44
CA LEU A 1039 -12.66 -3.08 -22.70
C LEU A 1039 -11.35 -2.35 -22.45
N GLN A 1040 -11.28 -1.02 -22.60
CA GLN A 1040 -10.10 -0.23 -22.25
C GLN A 1040 -9.64 -0.44 -20.78
N MET A 1041 -10.54 -0.91 -19.91
CA MET A 1041 -10.28 -1.20 -18.51
C MET A 1041 -10.01 -2.68 -18.24
N TYR A 1042 -9.89 -3.52 -19.27
CA TYR A 1042 -9.55 -4.93 -19.16
C TYR A 1042 -8.04 -5.13 -19.17
N ASN A 1043 -7.52 -5.83 -18.17
CA ASN A 1043 -6.11 -6.19 -18.10
C ASN A 1043 -5.91 -7.57 -18.71
N ILE A 1044 -5.27 -7.62 -19.89
CA ILE A 1044 -5.02 -8.87 -20.63
C ILE A 1044 -4.17 -9.85 -19.82
N ASN A 1045 -3.06 -9.39 -19.25
CA ASN A 1045 -2.12 -10.24 -18.50
C ASN A 1045 -2.76 -10.89 -17.28
N LYS A 1046 -3.64 -10.17 -16.59
CA LYS A 1046 -4.35 -10.65 -15.39
C LYS A 1046 -5.73 -11.24 -15.70
N LYS A 1047 -6.17 -11.17 -16.95
CA LYS A 1047 -7.51 -11.57 -17.43
C LYS A 1047 -8.67 -11.01 -16.60
N GLN A 1048 -8.56 -9.76 -16.14
CA GLN A 1048 -9.55 -9.14 -15.23
C GLN A 1048 -9.84 -7.68 -15.60
N PHE A 1049 -11.06 -7.22 -15.35
CA PHE A 1049 -11.38 -5.79 -15.43
C PHE A 1049 -10.84 -5.04 -14.21
N ILE A 1050 -10.22 -3.88 -14.45
CA ILE A 1050 -9.79 -2.94 -13.41
C ILE A 1050 -11.00 -2.28 -12.76
N GLN A 1051 -12.08 -2.06 -13.53
CA GLN A 1051 -13.30 -1.41 -13.06
C GLN A 1051 -14.48 -2.42 -13.00
N PRO A 1052 -14.99 -2.74 -11.80
CA PRO A 1052 -16.01 -3.79 -11.62
C PRO A 1052 -17.34 -3.58 -12.38
N ARG A 1053 -17.79 -2.33 -12.58
CA ARG A 1053 -19.03 -2.07 -13.34
C ARG A 1053 -18.87 -2.43 -14.83
N GLN A 1054 -17.69 -2.24 -15.41
CA GLN A 1054 -17.40 -2.66 -16.79
C GLN A 1054 -17.42 -4.17 -16.92
N GLN A 1055 -16.98 -4.92 -15.90
CA GLN A 1055 -17.12 -6.37 -15.89
C GLN A 1055 -18.60 -6.78 -15.99
N GLY A 1056 -19.48 -6.16 -15.20
CA GLY A 1056 -20.93 -6.42 -15.28
C GLY A 1056 -21.53 -6.08 -16.64
N ARG A 1057 -21.12 -4.96 -17.25
CA ARG A 1057 -21.58 -4.57 -18.60
C ARG A 1057 -21.08 -5.50 -19.69
N TRP A 1058 -19.84 -5.97 -19.57
CA TRP A 1058 -19.28 -6.96 -20.48
C TRP A 1058 -20.09 -8.26 -20.43
N VAL A 1059 -20.44 -8.74 -19.22
CA VAL A 1059 -21.29 -9.93 -19.06
C VAL A 1059 -22.65 -9.74 -19.75
N ILE A 1060 -23.31 -8.58 -19.57
CA ILE A 1060 -24.59 -8.31 -20.25
C ILE A 1060 -24.43 -8.31 -21.76
N PHE A 1061 -23.35 -7.70 -22.29
CA PHE A 1061 -23.06 -7.72 -23.72
C PHE A 1061 -22.86 -9.15 -24.26
N GLN A 1062 -22.16 -10.02 -23.52
CA GLN A 1062 -22.04 -11.44 -23.89
C GLN A 1062 -23.40 -12.14 -23.90
N VAL A 1063 -24.25 -11.89 -22.90
CA VAL A 1063 -25.62 -12.42 -22.89
C VAL A 1063 -26.43 -11.95 -24.10
N LEU A 1064 -26.30 -10.68 -24.52
CA LEU A 1064 -26.98 -10.18 -25.72
C LEU A 1064 -26.48 -10.86 -27.02
N LEU A 1065 -25.21 -11.23 -27.09
CA LEU A 1065 -24.65 -12.00 -28.20
C LEU A 1065 -25.10 -13.47 -28.20
N GLU A 1066 -25.45 -14.04 -27.03
CA GLU A 1066 -25.92 -15.42 -26.88
C GLU A 1066 -27.38 -15.62 -27.29
N ILE A 1067 -28.17 -14.54 -27.42
CA ILE A 1067 -29.59 -14.63 -27.78
C ILE A 1067 -29.74 -15.21 -29.19
N GLN A 1068 -30.44 -16.34 -29.30
CA GLN A 1068 -30.84 -16.90 -30.60
C GLN A 1068 -31.67 -15.86 -31.37
N ASN A 1069 -31.28 -15.59 -32.63
CA ASN A 1069 -31.82 -14.60 -33.60
C ASN A 1069 -30.85 -13.46 -34.00
N ASP A 1070 -29.58 -13.51 -33.58
CA ASP A 1070 -28.55 -12.50 -33.92
C ASP A 1070 -29.00 -11.06 -33.57
N PHE A 1071 -29.54 -10.85 -32.36
CA PHE A 1071 -29.96 -9.52 -31.89
C PHE A 1071 -28.84 -8.49 -32.09
N VAL A 1072 -27.61 -8.86 -31.67
CA VAL A 1072 -26.39 -8.11 -31.97
C VAL A 1072 -25.45 -8.98 -32.79
N ASP A 1073 -24.96 -8.44 -33.91
CA ASP A 1073 -23.92 -9.03 -34.74
C ASP A 1073 -22.66 -8.15 -34.75
N VAL A 1074 -21.50 -8.79 -34.81
CA VAL A 1074 -20.18 -8.14 -34.76
C VAL A 1074 -19.39 -8.55 -36.00
N GLU A 1075 -19.30 -7.63 -36.96
CA GLU A 1075 -18.60 -7.83 -38.22
C GLU A 1075 -17.21 -7.21 -38.20
N LYS A 1076 -16.24 -7.92 -38.79
CA LYS A 1076 -14.91 -7.36 -39.08
C LYS A 1076 -14.94 -6.67 -40.46
N LYS A 1077 -14.54 -5.40 -40.50
CA LYS A 1077 -14.40 -4.61 -41.74
C LYS A 1077 -12.96 -4.17 -41.93
N VAL A 1078 -12.53 -4.06 -43.18
CA VAL A 1078 -11.23 -3.49 -43.54
C VAL A 1078 -11.49 -2.10 -44.10
N LYS A 1079 -10.93 -1.07 -43.47
CA LYS A 1079 -11.00 0.31 -43.93
C LYS A 1079 -10.24 0.49 -45.25
N ALA A 1080 -10.53 1.58 -45.96
CA ALA A 1080 -9.86 1.92 -47.21
C ALA A 1080 -8.33 2.11 -47.09
N ASN A 1081 -7.83 2.39 -45.88
CA ASN A 1081 -6.40 2.48 -45.56
C ASN A 1081 -5.75 1.14 -45.18
N GLY A 1082 -6.50 0.02 -45.21
CA GLY A 1082 -6.01 -1.31 -44.87
C GLY A 1082 -6.10 -1.68 -43.37
N GLU A 1083 -6.55 -0.77 -42.51
CA GLU A 1083 -6.75 -1.05 -41.08
C GLU A 1083 -8.02 -1.89 -40.86
N GLU A 1084 -7.94 -2.86 -39.95
CA GLU A 1084 -9.09 -3.65 -39.53
C GLU A 1084 -9.92 -2.86 -38.49
N GLU A 1085 -11.25 -2.85 -38.66
CA GLU A 1085 -12.24 -2.20 -37.79
C GLU A 1085 -13.37 -3.18 -37.46
N ILE A 1086 -13.95 -3.04 -36.28
CA ILE A 1086 -15.16 -3.78 -35.90
C ILE A 1086 -16.38 -2.90 -36.16
N GLN A 1087 -17.41 -3.47 -36.78
CA GLN A 1087 -18.74 -2.88 -36.88
C GLN A 1087 -19.76 -3.74 -36.13
N ILE A 1088 -20.57 -3.09 -35.30
CA ILE A 1088 -21.68 -3.69 -34.56
C ILE A 1088 -22.95 -3.36 -35.34
N ASN A 1089 -23.71 -4.40 -35.67
CA ASN A 1089 -25.01 -4.28 -36.30
C ASN A 1089 -26.05 -4.85 -35.33
N GLU A 1090 -27.06 -4.06 -34.98
CA GLU A 1090 -28.17 -4.51 -34.13
C GLU A 1090 -29.43 -4.64 -34.99
N LYS A 1091 -30.19 -5.71 -34.80
CA LYS A 1091 -31.42 -5.96 -35.56
C LYS A 1091 -32.62 -5.49 -34.75
N ARG A 1092 -33.02 -4.23 -34.99
CA ARG A 1092 -34.18 -3.57 -34.34
C ARG A 1092 -35.46 -4.43 -34.32
N GLU A 1093 -35.70 -5.23 -35.36
CA GLU A 1093 -36.89 -6.10 -35.48
C GLU A 1093 -36.92 -7.27 -34.46
N VAL A 1094 -35.80 -7.57 -33.81
CA VAL A 1094 -35.66 -8.67 -32.82
C VAL A 1094 -35.85 -8.15 -31.38
N LEU A 1095 -35.94 -6.83 -31.18
CA LEU A 1095 -36.17 -6.22 -29.88
C LEU A 1095 -37.60 -6.42 -29.36
N ASP A 1096 -38.57 -6.53 -30.29
CA ASP A 1096 -39.97 -6.86 -30.00
C ASP A 1096 -40.13 -8.36 -29.64
#